data_AF-R4GBR4-F1
#
_entry.id   AF-R4GBR4-F1
#
_cell.length_a   1.000
_cell.length_b   1.000
_cell.length_c   1.000
_cell.angle_alpha   90.00
_cell.angle_beta   90.00
_cell.angle_gamma   90.00
#
_symmetry.space_group_name_H-M   'P 1'
#
loop_
_entity.id
_entity.type
_entity.pdbx_description
1 polymer ?
#
loop_
_entity_poly.entity_id
_entity_poly.type
_entity_poly.pdbx_seq_one_letter_code
_entity_poly.pdbx_strand_id
1 'polypeptide(L)'
;MLCSVNMHRRHTTLREKGRRQATRGPAYMFNEKGTSLTAEEERFLDSAEYGNIPVVRKMLEESKTLNFNCVDYMGQNALQLAVGNEHLEVTELLLKKENLARVGDALLLAISKGYVRIVEAILNHPAFAQGQRLTLSPLEQELRDDDFYAYDEDGTRFSHDITPIILAAHCQEYEIVHILLMKGARIERPHDYFCKCNECIEKQRKDSFSHSRSRMNAYKGLASAAYLSLSSEDPVLTALELSNELARLANIETEFKNDYRKLSMQCKDFVVGVLDLCRDTEEVEAILNGDVTVQPWSENHRPSLSRIKLAIKYEVKKFVAHPNCQQQLLTMWYENLSGLRQQSMAVKFLAVFGVSIGLPFLAIAYWIAPCSKLGRTLRSPFMKFVAHAVSFTIFLGLLVVNASDRFEGVKLLPNETAMDHPKQIFRVKTTQFSWTEMLIMKWVLGMIWSECKEIWEEGPREYVMHLWNLLDFGMLSIFVASFTARFMAFLKASEAQHYVDLYVQDEDLNNVTLPPQVAYFTYARSRWLPSDPQIISEGLYAIAVVLSFSRIAYILPANESFGPLQISLGRTVKDIFKFMVIFIMVFLAFMIGMFNLYSYYLGAKYNPAFTTVEESFKTLFWSIFGLSEVISVVLKYDHKFIENIGYVLYGVYNVTMVVVLLNMLIAMINNSYQEIEEDADVEWKFARAKLWLSYFDEGRTLPAPFNLVPSPKSFYYLIMRIKMCLIKLCKSKAKNCENDLEMGMLNSKLRKVRFESSIQNSDFSVKNVYNKPTRYQKIMKRLIKRYVLKAQVDRENDEVNEGELKEIKQDISSLRYELLEEKSQATGELASLIQQLSDKFGKSLNKDI
;
A
#
# COMPACT_ATOMS: atom_id res chain seq x y z
N MET A 1 49.73 -36.89 42.46
CA MET A 1 49.06 -38.15 42.09
C MET A 1 48.11 -37.87 40.95
N LEU A 2 48.05 -38.82 40.00
CA LEU A 2 47.14 -38.95 38.86
C LEU A 2 47.53 -38.24 37.54
N CYS A 3 48.23 -39.06 36.75
CA CYS A 3 48.24 -39.27 35.29
C CYS A 3 47.92 -38.14 34.30
N SER A 4 48.94 -37.91 33.49
CA SER A 4 48.97 -37.23 32.20
C SER A 4 48.26 -38.05 31.11
N VAL A 5 47.42 -37.39 30.29
CA VAL A 5 47.13 -37.82 28.91
C VAL A 5 47.22 -36.60 28.01
N ASN A 6 48.29 -36.56 27.21
CA ASN A 6 48.52 -35.61 26.13
C ASN A 6 47.48 -35.79 25.03
N MET A 7 46.60 -34.82 24.84
CA MET A 7 45.74 -34.75 23.67
C MET A 7 46.45 -33.94 22.58
N HIS A 8 46.99 -34.63 21.58
CA HIS A 8 47.62 -34.01 20.42
C HIS A 8 46.59 -33.18 19.64
N ARG A 9 46.91 -31.89 19.53
CA ARG A 9 46.27 -30.88 18.70
C ARG A 9 46.39 -31.29 17.22
N ARG A 10 45.35 -31.86 16.62
CA ARG A 10 45.24 -31.91 15.15
C ARG A 10 44.73 -30.55 14.69
N HIS A 11 45.61 -29.80 14.03
CA HIS A 11 45.23 -28.69 13.17
C HIS A 11 44.37 -29.25 12.03
N THR A 12 43.07 -29.02 12.06
CA THR A 12 42.23 -29.08 10.87
C THR A 12 42.21 -27.69 10.26
N THR A 13 42.93 -27.54 9.16
CA THR A 13 42.84 -26.36 8.29
C THR A 13 41.41 -26.27 7.74
N LEU A 14 40.66 -25.26 8.18
CA LEU A 14 39.43 -24.83 7.53
C LEU A 14 39.78 -24.42 6.09
N ARG A 15 39.48 -25.30 5.14
CA ARG A 15 39.55 -24.98 3.71
C ARG A 15 38.33 -24.11 3.42
N GLU A 16 38.54 -22.83 3.09
CA GLU A 16 37.49 -21.93 2.60
C GLU A 16 36.90 -22.53 1.31
N LYS A 17 35.72 -23.17 1.42
CA LYS A 17 34.94 -23.61 0.25
C LYS A 17 34.22 -22.39 -0.32
N GLY A 18 34.66 -21.95 -1.49
CA GLY A 18 34.10 -20.82 -2.22
C GLY A 18 32.66 -21.11 -2.69
N ARG A 19 31.76 -20.17 -2.43
CA ARG A 19 30.35 -20.23 -2.83
C ARG A 19 30.20 -20.15 -4.36
N ARG A 20 29.49 -21.11 -4.95
CA ARG A 20 28.92 -20.99 -6.30
C ARG A 20 27.47 -21.46 -6.28
N GLN A 21 26.58 -20.70 -6.92
CA GLN A 21 25.22 -21.15 -7.22
C GLN A 21 25.30 -22.25 -8.27
N ALA A 22 24.66 -23.39 -8.02
CA ALA A 22 24.57 -24.51 -8.96
C ALA A 22 23.70 -24.13 -10.17
N THR A 23 24.29 -23.41 -11.13
CA THR A 23 23.77 -23.30 -12.49
C THR A 23 23.92 -24.65 -13.20
N ARG A 24 22.81 -25.22 -13.68
CA ARG A 24 22.79 -26.35 -14.62
C ARG A 24 23.71 -26.03 -15.81
N GLY A 25 24.91 -26.60 -15.81
CA GLY A 25 25.96 -26.41 -16.80
C GLY A 25 27.07 -27.45 -16.60
N PRO A 26 28.07 -27.54 -17.50
CA PRO A 26 29.06 -28.60 -17.53
C PRO A 26 30.14 -28.43 -16.44
N ALA A 27 29.73 -28.29 -15.18
CA ALA A 27 30.62 -28.18 -14.02
C ALA A 27 31.46 -29.47 -13.82
N TYR A 28 30.96 -30.62 -14.29
CA TYR A 28 31.69 -31.90 -14.33
C TYR A 28 32.99 -31.84 -15.15
N MET A 29 33.17 -30.83 -16.02
CA MET A 29 34.42 -30.63 -16.77
C MET A 29 35.56 -30.03 -15.93
N PHE A 30 35.27 -29.52 -14.73
CA PHE A 30 36.22 -28.77 -13.90
C PHE A 30 36.60 -29.47 -12.58
N ASN A 31 35.93 -30.56 -12.20
CA ASN A 31 36.31 -31.36 -11.03
C ASN A 31 37.32 -32.46 -11.43
N GLU A 32 38.39 -32.59 -10.64
CA GLU A 32 39.27 -33.75 -10.71
C GLU A 32 38.39 -35.00 -10.52
N LYS A 33 38.46 -35.95 -11.46
CA LYS A 33 37.65 -37.17 -11.44
C LYS A 33 37.73 -37.79 -10.03
N GLY A 34 36.60 -37.79 -9.33
CA GLY A 34 36.42 -38.62 -8.13
C GLY A 34 36.74 -40.09 -8.46
N THR A 35 36.99 -40.87 -7.41
CA THR A 35 37.27 -42.31 -7.49
C THR A 35 36.38 -42.99 -8.52
N SER A 36 36.99 -43.70 -9.49
CA SER A 36 36.27 -44.42 -10.54
C SER A 36 35.25 -45.38 -9.93
N LEU A 37 33.98 -45.19 -10.27
CA LEU A 37 32.89 -46.11 -9.94
C LEU A 37 33.27 -47.53 -10.36
N THR A 38 32.97 -48.50 -9.50
CA THR A 38 33.06 -49.91 -9.87
C THR A 38 31.94 -50.24 -10.86
N ALA A 39 32.14 -51.24 -11.73
CA ALA A 39 31.11 -51.67 -12.68
C ALA A 39 29.83 -52.17 -11.97
N GLU A 40 29.93 -52.64 -10.72
CA GLU A 40 28.78 -52.97 -9.88
C GLU A 40 28.02 -51.71 -9.44
N GLU A 41 28.71 -50.65 -9.02
CA GLU A 41 28.09 -49.37 -8.64
C GLU A 41 27.47 -48.64 -9.84
N GLU A 42 28.12 -48.65 -11.00
CA GLU A 42 27.56 -48.07 -12.24
C GLU A 42 26.25 -48.79 -12.63
N ARG A 43 26.26 -50.13 -12.61
CA ARG A 43 25.05 -50.92 -12.87
C ARG A 43 23.95 -50.66 -11.84
N PHE A 44 24.31 -50.43 -10.58
CA PHE A 44 23.35 -50.09 -9.52
C PHE A 44 22.71 -48.72 -9.76
N LEU A 45 23.50 -47.69 -10.08
CA LEU A 45 23.01 -46.34 -10.36
C LEU A 45 22.12 -46.32 -11.61
N ASP A 46 22.52 -46.98 -12.69
CA ASP A 46 21.69 -47.12 -13.90
C ASP A 46 20.36 -47.81 -13.58
N SER A 47 20.41 -48.88 -12.77
CA SER A 47 19.21 -49.61 -12.37
C SER A 47 18.27 -48.76 -11.52
N ALA A 48 18.82 -47.89 -10.65
CA ALA A 48 18.03 -46.94 -9.87
C ALA A 48 17.45 -45.80 -10.73
N GLU A 49 18.21 -45.30 -11.71
CA GLU A 49 17.77 -44.23 -12.62
C GLU A 49 16.62 -44.68 -13.52
N TYR A 50 16.70 -45.89 -14.08
CA TYR A 50 15.67 -46.46 -14.96
C TYR A 50 14.52 -47.16 -14.23
N GLY A 51 14.55 -47.24 -12.89
CA GLY A 51 13.48 -47.86 -12.11
C GLY A 51 13.45 -49.38 -12.19
N ASN A 52 14.60 -50.04 -12.37
CA ASN A 52 14.67 -51.50 -12.40
C ASN A 52 14.63 -52.11 -10.98
N ILE A 53 13.42 -52.16 -10.42
CA ILE A 53 13.11 -52.63 -9.06
C ILE A 53 13.75 -53.98 -8.70
N PRO A 54 13.63 -55.06 -9.51
CA PRO A 54 14.15 -56.37 -9.11
C PRO A 54 15.67 -56.40 -9.07
N VAL A 55 16.35 -55.74 -10.00
CA VAL A 55 17.81 -55.64 -10.00
C VAL A 55 18.29 -54.84 -8.80
N VAL A 56 17.66 -53.69 -8.51
CA VAL A 56 18.00 -52.88 -7.33
C VAL A 56 17.80 -53.69 -6.06
N ARG A 57 16.64 -54.35 -5.89
CA ARG A 57 16.35 -55.20 -4.71
C ARG A 57 17.40 -56.30 -4.54
N LYS A 58 17.68 -57.03 -5.62
CA LYS A 58 18.65 -58.13 -5.62
C LYS A 58 20.04 -57.66 -5.24
N MET A 59 20.50 -56.55 -5.83
CA MET A 59 21.79 -55.96 -5.49
C MET A 59 21.82 -55.50 -4.02
N LEU A 60 20.75 -54.88 -3.51
CA LEU A 60 20.68 -54.38 -2.14
C LEU A 60 20.64 -55.49 -1.06
N GLU A 61 20.21 -56.70 -1.43
CA GLU A 61 20.11 -57.86 -0.54
C GLU A 61 21.32 -58.80 -0.65
N GLU A 62 21.85 -59.03 -1.85
CA GLU A 62 22.87 -60.05 -2.12
C GLU A 62 24.32 -59.51 -2.09
N SER A 63 24.54 -58.23 -2.42
CA SER A 63 25.90 -57.70 -2.59
C SER A 63 26.48 -57.15 -1.27
N LYS A 64 27.66 -57.64 -0.89
CA LYS A 64 28.40 -57.20 0.33
C LYS A 64 29.44 -56.11 0.05
N THR A 65 29.81 -55.94 -1.22
CA THR A 65 30.82 -55.00 -1.70
C THR A 65 30.24 -53.65 -2.13
N LEU A 66 28.92 -53.57 -2.33
CA LEU A 66 28.25 -52.39 -2.86
C LEU A 66 28.19 -51.27 -1.82
N ASN A 67 28.75 -50.12 -2.18
CA ASN A 67 28.46 -48.88 -1.48
C ASN A 67 27.14 -48.30 -2.00
N PHE A 68 26.09 -48.32 -1.19
CA PHE A 68 24.79 -47.76 -1.55
C PHE A 68 24.76 -46.22 -1.57
N ASN A 69 25.78 -45.54 -1.02
CA ASN A 69 25.97 -44.09 -1.11
C ASN A 69 26.95 -43.71 -2.24
N CYS A 70 27.09 -44.55 -3.27
CA CYS A 70 27.86 -44.21 -4.46
C CYS A 70 27.23 -43.01 -5.19
N VAL A 71 28.06 -42.23 -5.86
CA VAL A 71 27.65 -41.00 -6.55
C VAL A 71 27.98 -41.08 -8.03
N ASP A 72 27.09 -40.58 -8.88
CA ASP A 72 27.32 -40.50 -10.32
C ASP A 72 28.37 -39.43 -10.68
N TYR A 73 28.58 -39.22 -11.98
CA TYR A 73 29.50 -38.20 -12.49
C TYR A 73 29.05 -36.75 -12.21
N MET A 74 27.78 -36.53 -11.86
CA MET A 74 27.24 -35.25 -11.38
C MET A 74 27.27 -35.12 -9.85
N GLY A 75 27.72 -36.16 -9.14
CA GLY A 75 27.72 -36.22 -7.69
C GLY A 75 26.36 -36.57 -7.09
N GLN A 76 25.45 -37.25 -7.78
CA GLN A 76 24.12 -37.64 -7.31
C GLN A 76 24.10 -39.07 -6.75
N ASN A 77 23.42 -39.26 -5.62
CA ASN A 77 23.20 -40.57 -5.00
C ASN A 77 22.02 -41.30 -5.67
N ALA A 78 21.96 -42.63 -5.54
CA ALA A 78 20.88 -43.47 -6.06
C ALA A 78 19.47 -42.99 -5.65
N LEU A 79 19.33 -42.47 -4.42
CA LEU A 79 18.07 -41.88 -3.95
C LEU A 79 17.69 -40.60 -4.71
N GLN A 80 18.65 -39.71 -4.97
CA GLN A 80 18.38 -38.46 -5.70
C GLN A 80 17.99 -38.76 -7.15
N LEU A 81 18.59 -39.78 -7.77
CA LEU A 81 18.24 -40.26 -9.11
C LEU A 81 16.83 -40.89 -9.14
N ALA A 82 16.53 -41.79 -8.19
CA ALA A 82 15.22 -42.43 -8.08
C ALA A 82 14.11 -41.39 -7.86
N VAL A 83 14.33 -40.42 -6.96
CA VAL A 83 13.38 -39.32 -6.70
C VAL A 83 13.29 -38.37 -7.89
N GLY A 84 14.39 -38.11 -8.59
CA GLY A 84 14.41 -37.23 -9.77
C GLY A 84 13.56 -37.72 -10.93
N ASN A 85 13.36 -39.04 -11.03
CA ASN A 85 12.58 -39.73 -12.05
C ASN A 85 11.25 -40.32 -11.55
N GLU A 86 10.83 -39.97 -10.32
CA GLU A 86 9.58 -40.42 -9.69
C GLU A 86 9.43 -41.94 -9.44
N HIS A 87 10.54 -42.66 -9.24
CA HIS A 87 10.49 -44.09 -8.93
C HIS A 87 10.12 -44.34 -7.46
N LEU A 88 8.82 -44.33 -7.14
CA LEU A 88 8.31 -44.50 -5.77
C LEU A 88 8.79 -45.82 -5.13
N GLU A 89 8.67 -46.93 -5.83
CA GLU A 89 8.99 -48.25 -5.26
C GLU A 89 10.48 -48.43 -4.99
N VAL A 90 11.32 -47.94 -5.91
CA VAL A 90 12.78 -47.91 -5.72
C VAL A 90 13.13 -47.02 -4.54
N THR A 91 12.46 -45.87 -4.42
CA THR A 91 12.63 -44.95 -3.27
C THR A 91 12.28 -45.64 -1.95
N GLU A 92 11.14 -46.35 -1.87
CA GLU A 92 10.76 -47.10 -0.67
C GLU A 92 11.74 -48.22 -0.33
N LEU A 93 12.33 -48.90 -1.33
CA LEU A 93 13.35 -49.92 -1.11
C LEU A 93 14.65 -49.33 -0.56
N LEU A 94 15.09 -48.19 -1.11
CA LEU A 94 16.30 -47.50 -0.64
C LEU A 94 16.11 -46.95 0.79
N LEU A 95 14.94 -46.40 1.10
CA LEU A 95 14.62 -45.87 2.43
C LEU A 95 14.54 -46.94 3.54
N LYS A 96 14.44 -48.23 3.19
CA LYS A 96 14.48 -49.33 4.18
C LYS A 96 15.88 -49.59 4.73
N LYS A 97 16.94 -49.10 4.08
CA LYS A 97 18.32 -49.30 4.54
C LYS A 97 18.71 -48.23 5.55
N GLU A 98 19.33 -48.67 6.64
CA GLU A 98 19.88 -47.78 7.66
C GLU A 98 21.20 -47.16 7.15
N ASN A 99 21.43 -45.87 7.45
CA ASN A 99 22.60 -45.05 7.07
C ASN A 99 22.63 -44.45 5.64
N LEU A 100 21.47 -44.19 5.04
CA LEU A 100 21.41 -43.47 3.77
C LEU A 100 21.83 -41.99 3.92
N ALA A 101 22.76 -41.54 3.08
CA ALA A 101 23.17 -40.13 3.02
C ALA A 101 22.25 -39.31 2.10
N ARG A 102 22.23 -37.98 2.28
CA ARG A 102 21.53 -37.00 1.40
C ARG A 102 20.00 -37.14 1.30
N VAL A 103 19.37 -37.74 2.30
CA VAL A 103 17.90 -37.85 2.38
C VAL A 103 17.22 -36.48 2.42
N GLY A 104 17.86 -35.48 3.03
CA GLY A 104 17.37 -34.10 3.08
C GLY A 104 17.35 -33.40 1.73
N ASP A 105 18.39 -33.56 0.90
CA ASP A 105 18.38 -33.01 -0.47
C ASP A 105 17.35 -33.73 -1.35
N ALA A 106 17.22 -35.06 -1.21
CA ALA A 106 16.17 -35.82 -1.89
C ALA A 106 14.76 -35.30 -1.52
N LEU A 107 14.52 -34.95 -0.26
CA LEU A 107 13.28 -34.31 0.17
C LEU A 107 13.05 -32.96 -0.53
N LEU A 108 14.07 -32.08 -0.57
CA LEU A 108 13.95 -30.78 -1.23
C LEU A 108 13.72 -30.92 -2.75
N LEU A 109 14.35 -31.92 -3.39
CA LEU A 109 14.10 -32.25 -4.79
C LEU A 109 12.66 -32.72 -5.02
N ALA A 110 12.15 -33.64 -4.19
CA ALA A 110 10.77 -34.12 -4.29
C ALA A 110 9.76 -32.98 -4.14
N ILE A 111 9.99 -32.06 -3.19
CA ILE A 111 9.16 -30.87 -2.97
C ILE A 111 9.22 -29.94 -4.19
N SER A 112 10.40 -29.71 -4.75
CA SER A 112 10.58 -28.86 -5.93
C SER A 112 9.87 -29.40 -7.17
N LYS A 113 9.63 -30.72 -7.22
CA LYS A 113 8.96 -31.40 -8.34
C LYS A 113 7.46 -31.59 -8.13
N GLY A 114 6.99 -31.56 -6.88
CA GLY A 114 5.57 -31.77 -6.57
C GLY A 114 5.19 -33.24 -6.30
N TYR A 115 6.17 -34.13 -6.07
CA TYR A 115 5.91 -35.57 -5.89
C TYR A 115 5.36 -35.88 -4.50
N VAL A 116 4.04 -35.80 -4.33
CA VAL A 116 3.36 -35.92 -3.03
C VAL A 116 3.63 -37.27 -2.36
N ARG A 117 3.49 -38.39 -3.11
CA ARG A 117 3.66 -39.75 -2.56
C ARG A 117 5.10 -40.02 -2.10
N ILE A 118 6.08 -39.53 -2.86
CA ILE A 118 7.50 -39.65 -2.51
C ILE A 118 7.82 -38.81 -1.28
N VAL A 119 7.28 -37.59 -1.18
CA VAL A 119 7.43 -36.75 0.00
C VAL A 119 6.86 -37.45 1.24
N GLU A 120 5.69 -38.08 1.15
CA GLU A 120 5.13 -38.85 2.27
C GLU A 120 6.02 -40.04 2.66
N ALA A 121 6.53 -40.80 1.68
CA ALA A 121 7.43 -41.91 1.92
C ALA A 121 8.73 -41.45 2.64
N ILE A 122 9.33 -40.35 2.19
CA ILE A 122 10.53 -39.78 2.82
C ILE A 122 10.23 -39.24 4.23
N LEU A 123 9.10 -38.57 4.43
CA LEU A 123 8.71 -38.02 5.75
C LEU A 123 8.34 -39.10 6.79
N ASN A 124 8.06 -40.32 6.34
CA ASN A 124 7.83 -41.47 7.22
C ASN A 124 9.16 -42.13 7.67
N HIS A 125 10.30 -41.76 7.08
CA HIS A 125 11.61 -42.25 7.49
C HIS A 125 11.96 -41.80 8.93
N PRO A 126 12.58 -42.67 9.76
CA PRO A 126 12.86 -42.39 11.18
C PRO A 126 13.70 -41.13 11.41
N ALA A 127 14.54 -40.73 10.44
CA ALA A 127 15.33 -39.49 10.53
C ALA A 127 14.47 -38.22 10.70
N PHE A 128 13.21 -38.22 10.25
CA PHE A 128 12.31 -37.07 10.35
C PHE A 128 11.32 -37.16 11.54
N ALA A 129 11.35 -38.25 12.31
CA ALA A 129 10.36 -38.51 13.37
C ALA A 129 10.34 -37.46 14.49
N GLN A 130 11.47 -36.80 14.78
CA GLN A 130 11.57 -35.81 15.85
C GLN A 130 11.17 -34.38 15.43
N GLY A 131 10.85 -34.12 14.16
CA GLY A 131 10.40 -32.80 13.66
C GLY A 131 11.43 -31.66 13.70
N GLN A 132 12.48 -31.75 14.53
CA GLN A 132 13.54 -30.74 14.65
C GLN A 132 14.31 -30.53 13.35
N ARG A 133 14.45 -31.58 12.52
CA ARG A 133 15.12 -31.49 11.21
C ARG A 133 14.31 -30.73 10.16
N LEU A 134 13.00 -30.55 10.37
CA LEU A 134 12.10 -29.81 9.45
C LEU A 134 12.05 -28.31 9.74
N THR A 135 12.39 -27.91 10.97
CA THR A 135 12.29 -26.52 11.45
C THR A 135 13.61 -25.76 11.37
N LEU A 136 14.74 -26.43 11.62
CA LEU A 136 16.06 -25.83 11.53
C LEU A 136 16.48 -25.62 10.08
N SER A 137 17.17 -24.50 9.81
CA SER A 137 17.78 -24.25 8.50
C SER A 137 18.97 -25.18 8.26
N PRO A 138 19.26 -25.56 7.01
CA PRO A 138 20.47 -26.32 6.66
C PRO A 138 21.76 -25.72 7.25
N LEU A 139 21.89 -24.38 7.27
CA LEU A 139 23.04 -23.69 7.87
C LEU A 139 23.19 -23.89 9.38
N GLU A 140 22.08 -23.95 10.12
CA GLU A 140 22.07 -24.19 11.56
C GLU A 140 22.27 -25.68 11.89
N GLN A 141 22.04 -26.55 10.91
CA GLN A 141 22.25 -28.00 11.00
C GLN A 141 23.67 -28.43 10.59
N GLU A 142 24.35 -27.71 9.71
CA GLU A 142 25.75 -27.99 9.29
C GLU A 142 26.73 -28.04 10.48
N LEU A 143 26.46 -27.32 11.56
CA LEU A 143 27.25 -27.40 12.81
C LEU A 143 27.17 -28.76 13.52
N ARG A 144 26.29 -29.67 13.07
CA ARG A 144 26.03 -30.99 13.68
C ARG A 144 26.50 -32.18 12.83
N ASP A 145 27.22 -31.93 11.74
CA ASP A 145 28.02 -32.91 10.98
C ASP A 145 27.22 -34.10 10.38
N ASP A 146 26.40 -33.84 9.36
CA ASP A 146 25.86 -34.87 8.47
C ASP A 146 25.68 -34.26 7.05
N ASP A 147 26.09 -34.99 6.00
CA ASP A 147 25.83 -34.71 4.56
C ASP A 147 24.32 -34.83 4.22
N PHE A 148 23.44 -34.40 5.11
CA PHE A 148 22.01 -34.68 5.07
C PHE A 148 21.30 -33.84 3.99
N TYR A 149 21.61 -32.54 3.91
CA TYR A 149 21.10 -31.62 2.89
C TYR A 149 22.11 -31.31 1.77
N ALA A 150 23.30 -31.93 1.82
CA ALA A 150 24.32 -31.77 0.80
C ALA A 150 23.84 -32.38 -0.53
N TYR A 151 24.03 -31.64 -1.63
CA TYR A 151 23.75 -32.14 -2.97
C TYR A 151 24.96 -32.92 -3.50
N ASP A 152 26.14 -32.29 -3.42
CA ASP A 152 27.45 -32.81 -3.78
C ASP A 152 28.47 -32.49 -2.65
N GLU A 153 29.77 -32.72 -2.90
CA GLU A 153 30.81 -32.33 -1.94
C GLU A 153 31.02 -30.81 -1.85
N ASP A 154 30.49 -30.03 -2.79
CA ASP A 154 30.75 -28.60 -2.96
C ASP A 154 29.64 -27.71 -2.35
N GLY A 155 28.43 -28.24 -2.11
CA GLY A 155 27.37 -27.55 -1.35
C GLY A 155 25.96 -28.15 -1.46
N THR A 156 24.97 -27.34 -1.10
CA THR A 156 23.54 -27.67 -1.16
C THR A 156 22.91 -27.19 -2.47
N ARG A 157 21.88 -27.89 -2.96
CA ARG A 157 21.16 -27.54 -4.21
C ARG A 157 20.47 -26.18 -4.13
N PHE A 158 19.80 -25.94 -3.00
CA PHE A 158 19.12 -24.69 -2.71
C PHE A 158 19.95 -23.86 -1.74
N SER A 159 19.60 -22.58 -1.57
CA SER A 159 20.30 -21.75 -0.59
C SER A 159 20.08 -22.28 0.83
N HIS A 160 21.12 -22.24 1.67
CA HIS A 160 21.20 -22.89 2.98
C HIS A 160 20.18 -22.39 4.02
N ASP A 161 19.46 -21.33 3.69
CA ASP A 161 18.39 -20.68 4.45
C ASP A 161 16.99 -21.24 4.11
N ILE A 162 16.86 -22.04 3.05
CA ILE A 162 15.58 -22.59 2.62
C ILE A 162 15.28 -23.86 3.41
N THR A 163 14.21 -23.82 4.20
CA THR A 163 13.62 -25.01 4.84
C THR A 163 12.64 -25.70 3.90
N PRO A 164 12.31 -27.00 4.12
CA PRO A 164 11.35 -27.73 3.29
C PRO A 164 9.99 -27.01 3.14
N ILE A 165 9.50 -26.37 4.21
CA ILE A 165 8.24 -25.62 4.18
C ILE A 165 8.32 -24.33 3.38
N ILE A 166 9.46 -23.63 3.38
CA ILE A 166 9.67 -22.43 2.56
C ILE A 166 9.69 -22.83 1.08
N LEU A 167 10.38 -23.92 0.73
CA LEU A 167 10.42 -24.40 -0.64
C LEU A 167 9.03 -24.84 -1.14
N ALA A 168 8.30 -25.61 -0.33
CA ALA A 168 6.93 -26.03 -0.68
C ALA A 168 6.00 -24.82 -0.91
N ALA A 169 6.15 -23.77 -0.09
CA ALA A 169 5.42 -22.52 -0.26
C ALA A 169 5.83 -21.76 -1.53
N HIS A 170 7.12 -21.77 -1.92
CA HIS A 170 7.60 -21.14 -3.16
C HIS A 170 7.04 -21.83 -4.41
N CYS A 171 6.92 -23.16 -4.39
CA CYS A 171 6.36 -23.97 -5.47
C CYS A 171 4.83 -23.94 -5.53
N GLN A 172 4.15 -23.37 -4.52
CA GLN A 172 2.69 -23.30 -4.42
C GLN A 172 2.00 -24.69 -4.34
N GLU A 173 2.67 -25.67 -3.76
CA GLU A 173 2.16 -27.04 -3.60
C GLU A 173 1.27 -27.18 -2.35
N TYR A 174 -0.05 -27.09 -2.54
CA TYR A 174 -1.02 -27.11 -1.43
C TYR A 174 -0.97 -28.38 -0.58
N GLU A 175 -0.82 -29.55 -1.22
CA GLU A 175 -0.84 -30.85 -0.52
C GLU A 175 0.43 -31.05 0.32
N ILE A 176 1.59 -30.77 -0.28
CA ILE A 176 2.89 -30.84 0.41
C ILE A 176 2.94 -29.86 1.58
N VAL A 177 2.46 -28.62 1.37
CA VAL A 177 2.35 -27.64 2.46
C VAL A 177 1.45 -28.18 3.56
N HIS A 178 0.29 -28.76 3.24
CA HIS A 178 -0.60 -29.34 4.25
C HIS A 178 0.10 -30.45 5.06
N ILE A 179 0.78 -31.40 4.41
CA ILE A 179 1.51 -32.49 5.06
C ILE A 179 2.58 -31.94 6.01
N LEU A 180 3.39 -30.98 5.56
CA LEU A 180 4.45 -30.36 6.38
C LEU A 180 3.88 -29.60 7.58
N LEU A 181 2.76 -28.88 7.39
CA LEU A 181 2.07 -28.19 8.48
C LEU A 181 1.50 -29.16 9.52
N MET A 182 0.99 -30.32 9.08
CA MET A 182 0.50 -31.38 9.97
C MET A 182 1.63 -32.04 10.78
N LYS A 183 2.85 -32.09 10.23
CA LYS A 183 4.07 -32.51 10.95
C LYS A 183 4.65 -31.42 11.87
N GLY A 184 4.01 -30.25 11.94
CA GLY A 184 4.38 -29.16 12.86
C GLY A 184 5.42 -28.17 12.31
N ALA A 185 5.80 -28.25 11.04
CA ALA A 185 6.71 -27.29 10.43
C ALA A 185 5.96 -25.97 10.11
N ARG A 186 6.40 -24.85 10.67
CA ARG A 186 5.88 -23.51 10.40
C ARG A 186 7.03 -22.59 9.97
N ILE A 187 6.73 -21.65 9.10
CA ILE A 187 7.71 -20.63 8.70
C ILE A 187 7.83 -19.62 9.85
N GLU A 188 9.05 -19.42 10.33
CA GLU A 188 9.35 -18.38 11.32
C GLU A 188 9.22 -17.00 10.69
N ARG A 189 8.54 -16.07 11.39
CA ARG A 189 8.47 -14.69 10.90
C ARG A 189 9.83 -14.01 11.09
N PRO A 190 10.37 -13.36 10.05
CA PRO A 190 11.61 -12.62 10.18
C PRO A 190 11.44 -11.47 11.19
N HIS A 191 12.53 -11.13 11.88
CA HIS A 191 12.56 -9.96 12.74
C HIS A 191 12.44 -8.67 11.93
N ASP A 192 11.98 -7.60 12.59
CA ASP A 192 11.96 -6.25 12.01
C ASP A 192 13.36 -5.88 11.48
N TYR A 193 13.40 -5.14 10.36
CA TYR A 193 14.63 -4.76 9.67
C TYR A 193 15.63 -4.08 10.62
N PHE A 194 15.12 -3.27 11.55
CA PHE A 194 15.93 -2.50 12.51
C PHE A 194 16.14 -3.23 13.84
N CYS A 195 15.82 -4.52 13.94
CA CYS A 195 16.04 -5.31 15.14
C CYS A 195 17.54 -5.39 15.47
N LYS A 196 17.88 -5.22 16.75
CA LYS A 196 19.27 -5.23 17.26
C LYS A 196 19.54 -6.41 18.19
N CYS A 197 18.82 -7.53 18.03
CA CYS A 197 19.13 -8.73 18.81
C CYS A 197 20.50 -9.30 18.42
N ASN A 198 21.14 -10.03 19.34
CA ASN A 198 22.49 -10.56 19.13
C ASN A 198 22.57 -11.47 17.89
N GLU A 199 21.55 -12.30 17.66
CA GLU A 199 21.50 -13.22 16.50
C GLU A 199 21.45 -12.47 15.16
N CYS A 200 20.63 -11.42 15.03
CA CYS A 200 20.56 -10.61 13.81
C CYS A 200 21.87 -9.87 13.56
N ILE A 201 22.47 -9.29 14.61
CA ILE A 201 23.75 -8.58 14.50
C ILE A 201 24.86 -9.54 14.09
N GLU A 202 24.90 -10.74 14.65
CA GLU A 202 25.91 -11.74 14.32
C GLU A 202 25.74 -12.26 12.89
N LYS A 203 24.51 -12.63 12.48
CA LYS A 203 24.20 -13.03 11.09
C LYS A 203 24.55 -11.92 10.10
N GLN A 204 24.25 -10.66 10.42
CA GLN A 204 24.56 -9.50 9.56
C GLN A 204 26.07 -9.20 9.50
N ARG A 205 26.82 -9.37 10.60
CA ARG A 205 28.28 -9.20 10.61
C ARG A 205 29.01 -10.30 9.85
N LYS A 206 28.54 -11.55 9.96
CA LYS A 206 29.12 -12.69 9.26
C LYS A 206 28.86 -12.59 7.76
N ASP A 207 27.61 -12.34 7.37
CA ASP A 207 27.24 -12.16 5.97
C ASP A 207 25.91 -11.42 5.80
N SER A 208 26.00 -10.13 5.48
CA SER A 208 24.84 -9.29 5.24
C SER A 208 24.02 -9.69 4.01
N PHE A 209 24.66 -10.21 2.95
CA PHE A 209 23.95 -10.57 1.72
C PHE A 209 23.10 -11.82 1.95
N SER A 210 23.68 -12.89 2.52
CA SER A 210 22.88 -14.08 2.87
C SER A 210 21.75 -13.73 3.85
N HIS A 211 22.00 -12.86 4.83
CA HIS A 211 20.95 -12.43 5.76
C HIS A 211 19.76 -11.75 5.04
N SER A 212 20.04 -10.84 4.09
CA SER A 212 18.98 -10.22 3.27
C SER A 212 18.24 -11.23 2.38
N ARG A 213 18.97 -12.19 1.79
CA ARG A 213 18.39 -13.25 0.95
C ARG A 213 17.48 -14.18 1.75
N SER A 214 17.90 -14.56 2.96
CA SER A 214 17.12 -15.37 3.90
C SER A 214 15.81 -14.70 4.29
N ARG A 215 15.86 -13.40 4.61
CA ARG A 215 14.66 -12.61 4.89
C ARG A 215 13.71 -12.60 3.69
N MET A 216 14.23 -12.36 2.49
CA MET A 216 13.44 -12.38 1.25
C MET A 216 12.78 -13.74 1.01
N ASN A 217 13.54 -14.83 1.18
CA ASN A 217 13.03 -16.20 1.00
C ASN A 217 11.94 -16.54 2.02
N ALA A 218 12.10 -16.12 3.28
CA ALA A 218 11.06 -16.26 4.31
C ALA A 218 9.78 -15.49 3.94
N TYR A 219 9.91 -14.21 3.54
CA TYR A 219 8.76 -13.42 3.10
C TYR A 219 8.09 -13.98 1.85
N LYS A 220 8.85 -14.50 0.90
CA LYS A 220 8.32 -15.18 -0.29
C LYS A 220 7.53 -16.44 0.09
N GLY A 221 7.96 -17.19 1.11
CA GLY A 221 7.19 -18.31 1.65
C GLY A 221 5.90 -17.87 2.33
N LEU A 222 5.97 -16.86 3.21
CA LEU A 222 4.82 -16.31 3.93
C LEU A 222 3.76 -15.67 3.01
N ALA A 223 4.20 -15.04 1.91
CA ALA A 223 3.34 -14.38 0.94
C ALA A 223 2.65 -15.34 -0.04
N SER A 224 3.01 -16.63 -0.03
CA SER A 224 2.40 -17.61 -0.93
C SER A 224 0.93 -17.87 -0.60
N ALA A 225 0.10 -18.04 -1.63
CA ALA A 225 -1.33 -18.34 -1.48
C ALA A 225 -1.56 -19.69 -0.75
N ALA A 226 -0.70 -20.68 -1.01
CA ALA A 226 -0.75 -21.98 -0.35
C ALA A 226 -0.53 -21.87 1.16
N TYR A 227 0.50 -21.14 1.59
CA TYR A 227 0.78 -20.96 3.01
C TYR A 227 -0.29 -20.11 3.70
N LEU A 228 -0.72 -19.00 3.08
CA LEU A 228 -1.76 -18.13 3.64
C LEU A 228 -3.07 -18.88 3.86
N SER A 229 -3.50 -19.67 2.87
CA SER A 229 -4.76 -20.44 2.91
C SER A 229 -4.79 -21.51 3.99
N LEU A 230 -3.67 -22.19 4.24
CA LEU A 230 -3.62 -23.39 5.09
C LEU A 230 -3.09 -23.12 6.51
N SER A 231 -2.34 -22.04 6.73
CA SER A 231 -1.71 -21.76 8.02
C SER A 231 -2.52 -20.83 8.93
N SER A 232 -3.31 -19.92 8.36
CA SER A 232 -3.96 -18.84 9.11
C SER A 232 -5.45 -19.09 9.33
N GLU A 233 -5.98 -18.67 10.48
CA GLU A 233 -7.41 -18.74 10.77
C GLU A 233 -8.23 -17.72 9.96
N ASP A 234 -7.66 -16.53 9.77
CA ASP A 234 -8.19 -15.45 8.93
C ASP A 234 -7.15 -15.04 7.86
N PRO A 235 -7.20 -15.68 6.67
CA PRO A 235 -6.23 -15.44 5.62
C PRO A 235 -6.35 -14.07 4.97
N VAL A 236 -7.56 -13.48 4.97
CA VAL A 236 -7.78 -12.16 4.37
C VAL A 236 -7.08 -11.08 5.19
N LEU A 237 -7.27 -11.07 6.51
CA LEU A 237 -6.60 -10.11 7.38
C LEU A 237 -5.08 -10.28 7.35
N THR A 238 -4.61 -11.53 7.44
CA THR A 238 -3.17 -11.84 7.42
C THR A 238 -2.52 -11.37 6.12
N ALA A 239 -3.16 -11.60 4.97
CA ALA A 239 -2.66 -11.16 3.68
C ALA A 239 -2.66 -9.62 3.54
N LEU A 240 -3.69 -8.94 4.07
CA LEU A 240 -3.73 -7.47 4.08
C LEU A 240 -2.58 -6.88 4.91
N GLU A 241 -2.36 -7.38 6.12
CA GLU A 241 -1.25 -6.92 6.99
C GLU A 241 0.12 -7.21 6.37
N LEU A 242 0.32 -8.42 5.85
CA LEU A 242 1.56 -8.81 5.19
C LEU A 242 1.83 -7.96 3.94
N SER A 243 0.79 -7.65 3.15
CA SER A 243 0.95 -6.80 1.96
C SER A 243 1.46 -5.40 2.29
N ASN A 244 1.02 -4.83 3.42
CA ASN A 244 1.45 -3.52 3.89
C ASN A 244 2.87 -3.56 4.47
N GLU A 245 3.21 -4.64 5.19
CA GLU A 245 4.57 -4.87 5.69
C GLU A 245 5.57 -4.94 4.53
N LEU A 246 5.26 -5.74 3.50
CA LEU A 246 6.08 -5.87 2.29
C LEU A 246 6.19 -4.54 1.53
N ALA A 247 5.10 -3.78 1.43
CA ALA A 247 5.13 -2.46 0.80
C ALA A 247 6.01 -1.45 1.56
N ARG A 248 6.04 -1.53 2.89
CA ARG A 248 6.93 -0.72 3.72
C ARG A 248 8.39 -1.15 3.56
N LEU A 249 8.66 -2.45 3.56
CA LEU A 249 10.01 -3.00 3.34
C LEU A 249 10.56 -2.65 1.96
N ALA A 250 9.72 -2.63 0.92
CA ALA A 250 10.12 -2.19 -0.42
C ALA A 250 10.64 -0.74 -0.48
N ASN A 251 10.24 0.11 0.48
CA ASN A 251 10.74 1.47 0.60
C ASN A 251 11.98 1.59 1.50
N ILE A 252 12.26 0.57 2.33
CA ILE A 252 13.43 0.51 3.21
C ILE A 252 14.61 -0.14 2.46
N GLU A 253 14.39 -1.32 1.87
CA GLU A 253 15.37 -2.05 1.07
C GLU A 253 15.20 -1.70 -0.41
N THR A 254 16.03 -0.79 -0.90
CA THR A 254 15.92 -0.29 -2.28
C THR A 254 16.39 -1.30 -3.32
N GLU A 255 17.29 -2.20 -2.94
CA GLU A 255 17.94 -3.20 -3.80
C GLU A 255 16.94 -4.28 -4.26
N PHE A 256 16.09 -4.76 -3.35
CA PHE A 256 15.07 -5.78 -3.61
C PHE A 256 13.66 -5.21 -3.75
N LYS A 257 13.54 -3.91 -4.01
CA LYS A 257 12.27 -3.19 -4.07
C LYS A 257 11.24 -3.82 -5.01
N ASN A 258 11.68 -4.31 -6.16
CA ASN A 258 10.81 -4.92 -7.16
C ASN A 258 10.25 -6.27 -6.67
N ASP A 259 11.07 -7.07 -5.98
CA ASP A 259 10.66 -8.37 -5.45
C ASP A 259 9.62 -8.20 -4.33
N TYR A 260 9.86 -7.29 -3.37
CA TYR A 260 8.87 -6.99 -2.32
C TYR A 260 7.56 -6.45 -2.90
N ARG A 261 7.62 -5.60 -3.94
CA ARG A 261 6.42 -5.12 -4.64
C ARG A 261 5.67 -6.27 -5.31
N LYS A 262 6.38 -7.21 -5.94
CA LYS A 262 5.76 -8.40 -6.54
C LYS A 262 5.08 -9.28 -5.48
N LEU A 263 5.74 -9.54 -4.35
CA LEU A 263 5.16 -10.29 -3.24
C LEU A 263 3.95 -9.58 -2.61
N SER A 264 4.03 -8.25 -2.44
CA SER A 264 2.90 -7.44 -1.96
C SER A 264 1.72 -7.54 -2.92
N MET A 265 1.96 -7.48 -4.23
CA MET A 265 0.91 -7.66 -5.24
C MET A 265 0.32 -9.07 -5.20
N GLN A 266 1.12 -10.13 -5.04
CA GLN A 266 0.63 -11.49 -4.87
C GLN A 266 -0.32 -11.63 -3.66
N CYS A 267 0.02 -11.02 -2.52
CA CYS A 267 -0.87 -10.98 -1.35
C CYS A 267 -2.18 -10.23 -1.65
N LYS A 268 -2.12 -9.12 -2.39
CA LYS A 268 -3.30 -8.34 -2.79
C LYS A 268 -4.19 -9.12 -3.76
N ASP A 269 -3.60 -9.76 -4.76
CA ASP A 269 -4.32 -10.56 -5.75
C ASP A 269 -4.93 -11.83 -5.12
N PHE A 270 -4.28 -12.43 -4.12
CA PHE A 270 -4.87 -13.51 -3.30
C PHE A 270 -6.17 -13.07 -2.64
N VAL A 271 -6.18 -11.90 -1.98
CA VAL A 271 -7.37 -11.37 -1.30
C VAL A 271 -8.50 -11.07 -2.31
N VAL A 272 -8.17 -10.58 -3.50
CA VAL A 272 -9.13 -10.38 -4.60
C VAL A 272 -9.69 -11.74 -5.04
N GLY A 273 -8.83 -12.74 -5.30
CA GLY A 273 -9.27 -14.07 -5.72
C GLY A 273 -10.18 -14.78 -4.72
N VAL A 274 -10.02 -14.53 -3.41
CA VAL A 274 -10.96 -15.03 -2.39
C VAL A 274 -12.32 -14.31 -2.47
N LEU A 275 -12.33 -13.01 -2.74
CA LEU A 275 -13.56 -12.22 -2.89
C LEU A 275 -14.34 -12.60 -4.15
N ASP A 276 -13.65 -12.95 -5.25
CA ASP A 276 -14.26 -13.39 -6.51
C ASP A 276 -15.09 -14.67 -6.34
N LEU A 277 -14.75 -15.50 -5.36
CA LEU A 277 -15.40 -16.80 -5.10
C LEU A 277 -16.63 -16.73 -4.20
N CYS A 278 -16.96 -15.55 -3.71
CA CYS A 278 -18.17 -15.31 -2.93
C CYS A 278 -19.41 -15.43 -3.82
N ARG A 279 -20.40 -16.20 -3.36
CA ARG A 279 -21.65 -16.41 -4.10
C ARG A 279 -22.85 -15.72 -3.48
N ASP A 280 -22.83 -15.56 -2.16
CA ASP A 280 -23.93 -14.97 -1.39
C ASP A 280 -23.52 -13.62 -0.80
N THR A 281 -24.49 -12.73 -0.60
CA THR A 281 -24.28 -11.44 0.07
C THR A 281 -23.73 -11.62 1.48
N GLU A 282 -24.12 -12.68 2.17
CA GLU A 282 -23.61 -13.04 3.49
C GLU A 282 -22.10 -13.36 3.47
N GLU A 283 -21.63 -14.07 2.43
CA GLU A 283 -20.20 -14.37 2.28
C GLU A 283 -19.40 -13.08 2.02
N VAL A 284 -19.94 -12.18 1.19
CA VAL A 284 -19.35 -10.87 0.90
C VAL A 284 -19.31 -10.01 2.17
N GLU A 285 -20.41 -9.88 2.90
CA GLU A 285 -20.47 -9.10 4.14
C GLU A 285 -19.52 -9.65 5.21
N ALA A 286 -19.39 -10.97 5.31
CA ALA A 286 -18.41 -11.60 6.21
C ALA A 286 -16.97 -11.21 5.84
N ILE A 287 -16.61 -11.17 4.56
CA ILE A 287 -15.28 -10.70 4.13
C ILE A 287 -15.08 -9.22 4.44
N LEU A 288 -16.08 -8.36 4.18
CA LEU A 288 -15.95 -6.90 4.28
C LEU A 288 -16.01 -6.36 5.72
N ASN A 289 -16.74 -7.03 6.62
CA ASN A 289 -16.92 -6.59 8.01
C ASN A 289 -16.08 -7.38 9.02
N GLY A 290 -15.70 -8.62 8.69
CA GLY A 290 -15.00 -9.53 9.61
C GLY A 290 -15.92 -10.20 10.64
N ASP A 291 -15.35 -10.73 11.72
CA ASP A 291 -16.11 -11.39 12.79
C ASP A 291 -16.77 -10.34 13.71
N VAL A 292 -18.04 -10.02 13.45
CA VAL A 292 -18.83 -9.02 14.20
C VAL A 292 -19.40 -9.58 15.51
N THR A 293 -19.04 -10.80 15.93
CA THR A 293 -19.64 -11.46 17.12
C THR A 293 -19.30 -10.80 18.47
N VAL A 294 -18.44 -9.77 18.52
CA VAL A 294 -18.01 -9.12 19.77
C VAL A 294 -18.86 -7.89 20.14
N GLN A 295 -19.78 -7.42 19.29
CA GLN A 295 -20.69 -6.32 19.66
C GLN A 295 -22.17 -6.74 19.57
N PRO A 296 -22.96 -6.59 20.65
CA PRO A 296 -24.37 -6.92 20.60
C PRO A 296 -25.07 -6.03 19.58
N TRP A 297 -25.85 -6.66 18.72
CA TRP A 297 -26.71 -6.05 17.72
C TRP A 297 -27.58 -4.98 18.38
N SER A 298 -27.29 -3.72 18.14
CA SER A 298 -28.26 -2.64 18.28
C SER A 298 -28.78 -2.34 16.88
N GLU A 299 -30.10 -2.40 16.69
CA GLU A 299 -30.82 -2.28 15.39
C GLU A 299 -30.55 -0.96 14.62
N ASN A 300 -29.69 -0.08 15.13
CA ASN A 300 -29.39 1.23 14.56
C ASN A 300 -27.90 1.46 14.23
N HIS A 301 -27.01 0.47 14.39
CA HIS A 301 -25.61 0.62 13.99
C HIS A 301 -25.36 0.04 12.59
N ARG A 302 -24.91 0.92 11.68
CA ARG A 302 -24.37 0.51 10.37
C ARG A 302 -23.26 -0.52 10.56
N PRO A 303 -23.11 -1.52 9.67
CA PRO A 303 -22.00 -2.46 9.74
C PRO A 303 -20.68 -1.70 9.77
N SER A 304 -19.83 -1.98 10.75
CA SER A 304 -18.50 -1.40 10.81
C SER A 304 -17.68 -1.99 9.65
N LEU A 305 -17.54 -1.22 8.56
CA LEU A 305 -16.75 -1.55 7.36
C LEU A 305 -15.24 -1.55 7.65
N SER A 306 -14.83 -2.22 8.72
CA SER A 306 -13.49 -2.18 9.31
C SER A 306 -12.43 -2.66 8.31
N ARG A 307 -12.70 -3.75 7.58
CA ARG A 307 -11.74 -4.28 6.60
C ARG A 307 -11.70 -3.48 5.32
N ILE A 308 -12.79 -2.85 4.89
CA ILE A 308 -12.73 -1.92 3.75
C ILE A 308 -11.92 -0.68 4.13
N LYS A 309 -12.16 -0.11 5.32
CA LYS A 309 -11.34 1.01 5.85
C LYS A 309 -9.86 0.61 5.93
N LEU A 310 -9.56 -0.61 6.39
CA LEU A 310 -8.21 -1.16 6.42
C LEU A 310 -7.62 -1.35 5.01
N ALA A 311 -8.38 -1.91 4.06
CA ALA A 311 -7.95 -2.12 2.69
C ALA A 311 -7.66 -0.79 1.96
N ILE A 312 -8.39 0.28 2.27
CA ILE A 312 -8.09 1.63 1.77
C ILE A 312 -6.83 2.17 2.41
N LYS A 313 -6.64 1.98 3.72
CA LYS A 313 -5.40 2.37 4.42
C LYS A 313 -4.16 1.68 3.83
N TYR A 314 -4.29 0.42 3.41
CA TYR A 314 -3.21 -0.36 2.78
C TYR A 314 -3.17 -0.25 1.25
N GLU A 315 -3.99 0.65 0.66
CA GLU A 315 -4.06 0.89 -0.78
C GLU A 315 -4.23 -0.40 -1.61
N VAL A 316 -5.15 -1.28 -1.21
CA VAL A 316 -5.53 -2.50 -1.95
C VAL A 316 -6.62 -2.17 -2.96
N LYS A 317 -6.20 -1.53 -4.06
CA LYS A 317 -7.10 -0.93 -5.06
C LYS A 317 -8.06 -1.93 -5.72
N LYS A 318 -7.54 -3.05 -6.24
CA LYS A 318 -8.34 -4.09 -6.93
C LYS A 318 -9.44 -4.68 -6.04
N PHE A 319 -9.15 -4.91 -4.76
CA PHE A 319 -10.13 -5.44 -3.79
C PHE A 319 -11.33 -4.51 -3.63
N VAL A 320 -11.08 -3.21 -3.47
CA VAL A 320 -12.15 -2.21 -3.33
C VAL A 320 -12.88 -2.00 -4.65
N ALA A 321 -12.16 -2.02 -5.78
CA ALA A 321 -12.73 -1.87 -7.12
C ALA A 321 -13.53 -3.08 -7.60
N HIS A 322 -13.41 -4.22 -6.93
CA HIS A 322 -14.08 -5.46 -7.28
C HIS A 322 -15.62 -5.27 -7.37
N PRO A 323 -16.31 -5.80 -8.42
CA PRO A 323 -17.75 -5.63 -8.60
C PRO A 323 -18.60 -5.97 -7.38
N ASN A 324 -18.30 -7.09 -6.68
CA ASN A 324 -19.06 -7.50 -5.49
C ASN A 324 -18.93 -6.48 -4.34
N CYS A 325 -17.72 -5.92 -4.15
CA CYS A 325 -17.49 -4.89 -3.14
C CYS A 325 -18.19 -3.58 -3.53
N GLN A 326 -18.08 -3.17 -4.79
CA GLN A 326 -18.73 -1.96 -5.31
C GLN A 326 -20.25 -2.03 -5.23
N GLN A 327 -20.85 -3.20 -5.49
CA GLN A 327 -22.28 -3.41 -5.33
C GLN A 327 -22.72 -3.21 -3.88
N GLN A 328 -21.99 -3.76 -2.91
CA GLN A 328 -22.29 -3.57 -1.48
C GLN A 328 -22.10 -2.11 -1.03
N LEU A 329 -21.04 -1.43 -1.51
CA LEU A 329 -20.85 0.00 -1.23
C LEU A 329 -21.99 0.83 -1.82
N LEU A 330 -22.48 0.47 -3.00
CA LEU A 330 -23.55 1.18 -3.69
C LEU A 330 -24.92 0.96 -3.03
N THR A 331 -25.20 -0.23 -2.49
CA THR A 331 -26.41 -0.47 -1.68
C THR A 331 -26.42 0.37 -0.42
N MET A 332 -25.27 0.53 0.24
CA MET A 332 -25.12 1.43 1.40
C MET A 332 -25.17 2.92 1.00
N TRP A 333 -24.69 3.28 -0.19
CA TRP A 333 -24.69 4.66 -0.67
C TRP A 333 -26.10 5.21 -0.91
N TYR A 334 -26.98 4.41 -1.53
CA TYR A 334 -28.38 4.75 -1.80
C TYR A 334 -29.34 4.23 -0.71
N GLU A 335 -28.85 4.05 0.53
CA GLU A 335 -29.67 3.66 1.67
C GLU A 335 -30.89 4.60 1.81
N ASN A 336 -32.09 4.03 1.94
CA ASN A 336 -33.39 4.74 1.97
C ASN A 336 -33.84 5.43 0.66
N LEU A 337 -33.05 5.37 -0.42
CA LEU A 337 -33.33 5.97 -1.73
C LEU A 337 -33.18 4.96 -2.88
N SER A 338 -33.72 3.74 -2.69
CA SER A 338 -33.64 2.65 -3.68
C SER A 338 -34.18 3.05 -5.05
N GLY A 339 -35.27 3.85 -5.07
CA GLY A 339 -35.89 4.33 -6.29
C GLY A 339 -35.01 5.26 -7.13
N LEU A 340 -34.06 6.00 -6.54
CA LEU A 340 -33.21 6.96 -7.25
C LEU A 340 -32.02 6.28 -7.96
N ARG A 341 -31.62 5.10 -7.52
CA ARG A 341 -30.50 4.33 -8.08
C ARG A 341 -30.66 4.05 -9.57
N GLN A 342 -31.87 3.63 -9.99
CA GLN A 342 -32.19 3.19 -11.35
C GLN A 342 -32.70 4.33 -12.26
N GLN A 343 -32.79 5.57 -11.77
CA GLN A 343 -33.36 6.67 -12.54
C GLN A 343 -32.38 7.24 -13.56
N SER A 344 -32.94 7.88 -14.59
CA SER A 344 -32.17 8.61 -15.60
C SER A 344 -31.37 9.76 -14.99
N MET A 345 -30.32 10.18 -15.68
CA MET A 345 -29.50 11.32 -15.23
C MET A 345 -30.33 12.60 -15.09
N ALA A 346 -31.35 12.81 -15.94
CA ALA A 346 -32.22 13.97 -15.86
C ALA A 346 -32.99 14.04 -14.53
N VAL A 347 -33.54 12.92 -14.04
CA VAL A 347 -34.23 12.87 -12.75
C VAL A 347 -33.27 13.10 -11.60
N LYS A 348 -32.02 12.61 -11.70
CA LYS A 348 -30.97 12.88 -10.70
C LYS A 348 -30.61 14.38 -10.65
N PHE A 349 -30.46 15.03 -11.81
CA PHE A 349 -30.24 16.48 -11.86
C PHE A 349 -31.43 17.27 -11.30
N LEU A 350 -32.66 16.85 -11.60
CA LEU A 350 -33.86 17.46 -11.04
C LEU A 350 -33.90 17.31 -9.50
N ALA A 351 -33.52 16.15 -8.97
CA ALA A 351 -33.43 15.92 -7.54
C ALA A 351 -32.35 16.82 -6.89
N VAL A 352 -31.18 16.96 -7.52
CA VAL A 352 -30.12 17.89 -7.06
C VAL A 352 -30.63 19.32 -7.06
N PHE A 353 -31.30 19.76 -8.14
CA PHE A 353 -31.91 21.09 -8.23
C PHE A 353 -32.96 21.34 -7.14
N GLY A 354 -33.81 20.34 -6.87
CA GLY A 354 -34.78 20.38 -5.77
C GLY A 354 -34.10 20.53 -4.41
N VAL A 355 -32.98 19.84 -4.17
CA VAL A 355 -32.16 20.01 -2.95
C VAL A 355 -31.51 21.39 -2.91
N SER A 356 -31.08 21.97 -4.05
CA SER A 356 -30.53 23.32 -4.11
C SER A 356 -31.48 24.39 -3.60
N ILE A 357 -32.75 24.31 -4.00
CA ILE A 357 -33.78 25.24 -3.52
C ILE A 357 -34.17 24.89 -2.07
N GLY A 358 -34.23 23.60 -1.75
CA GLY A 358 -34.73 23.09 -0.47
C GLY A 358 -33.72 23.08 0.69
N LEU A 359 -32.42 23.34 0.44
CA LEU A 359 -31.36 23.19 1.44
C LEU A 359 -31.62 23.91 2.78
N PRO A 360 -32.04 25.19 2.82
CA PRO A 360 -32.33 25.85 4.10
C PRO A 360 -33.48 25.20 4.86
N PHE A 361 -34.52 24.73 4.16
CA PHE A 361 -35.66 24.05 4.78
C PHE A 361 -35.27 22.66 5.31
N LEU A 362 -34.43 21.93 4.58
CA LEU A 362 -33.92 20.62 4.99
C LEU A 362 -33.03 20.74 6.24
N ALA A 363 -32.21 21.77 6.34
CA ALA A 363 -31.38 22.04 7.53
C ALA A 363 -32.25 22.31 8.77
N ILE A 364 -33.28 23.16 8.64
CA ILE A 364 -34.22 23.47 9.73
C ILE A 364 -35.00 22.22 10.15
N ALA A 365 -35.50 21.44 9.20
CA ALA A 365 -36.24 20.20 9.49
C ALA A 365 -35.37 19.18 10.25
N TYR A 366 -34.08 19.07 9.90
CA TYR A 366 -33.14 18.19 10.60
C TYR A 366 -32.85 18.64 12.03
N TRP A 367 -32.79 19.96 12.29
CA TRP A 367 -32.62 20.49 13.65
C TRP A 367 -33.83 20.23 14.55
N ILE A 368 -35.04 20.47 14.03
CA ILE A 368 -36.28 20.35 14.81
C ILE A 368 -36.61 18.87 15.08
N ALA A 369 -36.48 18.01 14.07
CA ALA A 369 -36.91 16.63 14.15
C ALA A 369 -35.96 15.68 13.40
N PRO A 370 -34.78 15.34 13.97
CA PRO A 370 -33.79 14.47 13.32
C PRO A 370 -34.29 13.03 13.11
N CYS A 371 -35.29 12.60 13.89
CA CYS A 371 -35.89 11.27 13.80
C CYS A 371 -37.03 11.17 12.76
N SER A 372 -37.41 12.27 12.12
CA SER A 372 -38.46 12.30 11.07
C SER A 372 -38.04 11.52 9.83
N LYS A 373 -39.00 11.17 8.95
CA LYS A 373 -38.69 10.54 7.65
C LYS A 373 -37.69 11.37 6.84
N LEU A 374 -37.89 12.69 6.78
CA LEU A 374 -36.96 13.63 6.12
C LEU A 374 -35.57 13.65 6.78
N GLY A 375 -35.51 13.62 8.12
CA GLY A 375 -34.26 13.55 8.86
C GLY A 375 -33.46 12.26 8.60
N ARG A 376 -34.15 11.11 8.48
CA ARG A 376 -33.54 9.84 8.06
C ARG A 376 -33.06 9.89 6.62
N THR A 377 -33.82 10.51 5.70
CA THR A 377 -33.39 10.72 4.32
C THR A 377 -32.15 11.60 4.22
N LEU A 378 -32.04 12.69 5.00
CA LEU A 378 -30.84 13.54 5.00
C LEU A 378 -29.60 12.84 5.59
N ARG A 379 -29.80 11.85 6.47
CA ARG A 379 -28.71 11.02 7.03
C ARG A 379 -28.16 10.00 6.01
N SER A 380 -28.87 9.77 4.89
CA SER A 380 -28.36 8.91 3.82
C SER A 380 -27.08 9.50 3.21
N PRO A 381 -26.07 8.68 2.88
CA PRO A 381 -24.77 9.18 2.41
C PRO A 381 -24.88 10.02 1.14
N PHE A 382 -25.70 9.58 0.19
CA PHE A 382 -25.95 10.32 -1.05
C PHE A 382 -26.50 11.72 -0.79
N MET A 383 -27.48 11.88 0.11
CA MET A 383 -28.05 13.20 0.40
C MET A 383 -27.07 14.11 1.13
N LYS A 384 -26.20 13.57 1.99
CA LYS A 384 -25.11 14.37 2.58
C LYS A 384 -24.21 14.92 1.48
N PHE A 385 -23.74 14.06 0.57
CA PHE A 385 -22.89 14.47 -0.54
C PHE A 385 -23.53 15.54 -1.41
N VAL A 386 -24.79 15.34 -1.81
CA VAL A 386 -25.54 16.34 -2.60
C VAL A 386 -25.67 17.65 -1.83
N ALA A 387 -26.03 17.61 -0.54
CA ALA A 387 -26.16 18.82 0.27
C ALA A 387 -24.85 19.61 0.40
N HIS A 388 -23.71 18.93 0.58
CA HIS A 388 -22.38 19.56 0.60
C HIS A 388 -21.99 20.13 -0.76
N ALA A 389 -22.17 19.37 -1.84
CA ALA A 389 -21.90 19.83 -3.21
C ALA A 389 -22.74 21.06 -3.57
N VAL A 390 -24.04 21.01 -3.28
CA VAL A 390 -24.98 22.11 -3.50
C VAL A 390 -24.58 23.34 -2.70
N SER A 391 -24.29 23.20 -1.41
CA SER A 391 -23.86 24.35 -0.60
C SER A 391 -22.60 25.00 -1.16
N PHE A 392 -21.64 24.19 -1.61
CA PHE A 392 -20.42 24.68 -2.21
C PHE A 392 -20.68 25.41 -3.54
N THR A 393 -21.60 24.91 -4.38
CA THR A 393 -22.00 25.62 -5.60
C THR A 393 -22.71 26.95 -5.30
N ILE A 394 -23.52 27.02 -4.24
CA ILE A 394 -24.14 28.27 -3.78
C ILE A 394 -23.06 29.25 -3.31
N PHE A 395 -22.03 28.78 -2.59
CA PHE A 395 -20.89 29.60 -2.20
C PHE A 395 -20.16 30.21 -3.41
N LEU A 396 -19.88 29.42 -4.44
CA LEU A 396 -19.29 29.94 -5.69
C LEU A 396 -20.23 30.95 -6.37
N GLY A 397 -21.54 30.68 -6.40
CA GLY A 397 -22.54 31.61 -6.89
C GLY A 397 -22.52 32.94 -6.14
N LEU A 398 -22.40 32.92 -4.80
CA LEU A 398 -22.28 34.12 -3.97
C LEU A 398 -21.01 34.92 -4.28
N LEU A 399 -19.88 34.26 -4.57
CA LEU A 399 -18.65 34.95 -4.99
C LEU A 399 -18.85 35.68 -6.33
N VAL A 400 -19.55 35.06 -7.28
CA VAL A 400 -19.87 35.66 -8.58
C VAL A 400 -20.85 36.83 -8.41
N VAL A 401 -21.88 36.67 -7.57
CA VAL A 401 -22.83 37.76 -7.26
C VAL A 401 -22.12 38.93 -6.55
N ASN A 402 -21.14 38.68 -5.69
CA ASN A 402 -20.36 39.77 -5.08
C ASN A 402 -19.54 40.58 -6.11
N ALA A 403 -19.25 39.97 -7.27
CA ALA A 403 -18.57 40.64 -8.38
C ALA A 403 -19.55 41.25 -9.41
N SER A 404 -20.83 40.86 -9.39
CA SER A 404 -21.77 41.17 -10.49
C SER A 404 -22.06 42.65 -10.66
N ASP A 405 -22.06 43.42 -9.58
CA ASP A 405 -22.32 44.86 -9.61
C ASP A 405 -21.32 45.64 -10.49
N ARG A 406 -20.21 45.01 -10.88
CA ARG A 406 -19.13 45.60 -11.69
C ARG A 406 -19.01 45.01 -13.11
N PHE A 407 -19.92 44.12 -13.54
CA PHE A 407 -19.81 43.46 -14.85
C PHE A 407 -19.95 44.40 -16.05
N GLU A 408 -20.76 45.46 -15.94
CA GLU A 408 -20.88 46.49 -16.98
C GLU A 408 -19.76 47.56 -16.92
N GLY A 409 -18.80 47.40 -15.99
CA GLY A 409 -17.78 48.39 -15.69
C GLY A 409 -18.16 49.31 -14.52
N VAL A 410 -17.17 50.06 -14.01
CA VAL A 410 -17.35 50.96 -12.87
C VAL A 410 -17.77 52.35 -13.36
N LYS A 411 -18.81 52.94 -12.76
CA LYS A 411 -19.36 54.25 -13.15
C LYS A 411 -18.49 55.45 -12.74
N LEU A 412 -17.63 55.28 -11.74
CA LEU A 412 -16.74 56.32 -11.20
C LEU A 412 -15.31 56.10 -11.66
N LEU A 413 -14.61 57.17 -12.02
CA LEU A 413 -13.18 57.09 -12.34
C LEU A 413 -12.35 56.88 -11.06
N PRO A 414 -11.18 56.23 -11.15
CA PRO A 414 -10.33 55.97 -9.97
C PRO A 414 -9.82 57.20 -9.22
N ASN A 415 -9.90 58.39 -9.84
CA ASN A 415 -9.46 59.67 -9.29
C ASN A 415 -10.59 60.46 -8.61
N GLU A 416 -11.85 60.08 -8.84
CA GLU A 416 -13.02 60.79 -8.34
C GLU A 416 -13.54 60.15 -7.05
N THR A 417 -14.00 60.99 -6.11
CA THR A 417 -14.60 60.55 -4.84
C THR A 417 -16.08 60.87 -4.83
N ALA A 418 -16.93 59.87 -4.57
CA ALA A 418 -18.38 60.06 -4.43
C ALA A 418 -18.82 59.76 -2.99
N MET A 419 -19.28 60.78 -2.27
CA MET A 419 -19.77 60.69 -0.89
C MET A 419 -21.31 60.74 -0.88
N ASP A 420 -21.96 59.96 -0.01
CA ASP A 420 -23.43 60.00 0.13
C ASP A 420 -23.87 61.14 1.05
N HIS A 421 -23.04 61.47 2.05
CA HIS A 421 -23.20 62.63 2.92
C HIS A 421 -21.92 63.49 2.91
N PRO A 422 -22.04 64.82 2.97
CA PRO A 422 -20.88 65.72 2.88
C PRO A 422 -19.90 65.62 4.06
N LYS A 423 -20.36 65.13 5.22
CA LYS A 423 -19.51 64.84 6.41
C LYS A 423 -18.85 63.46 6.40
N GLN A 424 -19.22 62.58 5.45
CA GLN A 424 -18.74 61.20 5.44
C GLN A 424 -17.38 61.09 4.76
N ILE A 425 -16.43 60.44 5.43
CA ILE A 425 -15.14 60.10 4.84
C ILE A 425 -15.33 59.05 3.75
N PHE A 426 -14.80 59.35 2.55
CA PHE A 426 -14.87 58.48 1.37
C PHE A 426 -14.46 57.02 1.66
N ARG A 427 -13.42 56.82 2.48
CA ARG A 427 -12.91 55.49 2.82
C ARG A 427 -13.92 54.58 3.53
N VAL A 428 -14.80 55.14 4.36
CA VAL A 428 -15.82 54.36 5.08
C VAL A 428 -16.78 53.71 4.09
N LYS A 429 -17.22 54.46 3.07
CA LYS A 429 -18.10 53.96 2.02
C LYS A 429 -17.48 52.83 1.19
N THR A 430 -16.17 52.89 0.95
CA THR A 430 -15.46 51.85 0.17
C THR A 430 -15.13 50.59 0.97
N THR A 431 -14.98 50.69 2.30
CA THR A 431 -14.51 49.59 3.16
C THR A 431 -15.63 48.93 3.97
N GLN A 432 -16.85 49.47 3.95
CA GLN A 432 -18.01 48.85 4.58
C GLN A 432 -18.30 47.45 4.02
N PHE A 433 -18.80 46.57 4.88
CA PHE A 433 -19.16 45.21 4.51
C PHE A 433 -20.56 45.17 3.89
N SER A 434 -20.67 44.53 2.73
CA SER A 434 -21.98 44.25 2.11
C SER A 434 -22.65 43.02 2.74
N TRP A 435 -23.96 42.87 2.52
CA TRP A 435 -24.68 41.67 2.94
C TRP A 435 -24.15 40.38 2.30
N THR A 436 -23.70 40.45 1.04
CA THR A 436 -23.08 39.32 0.32
C THR A 436 -21.76 38.92 0.97
N GLU A 437 -20.89 39.88 1.32
CA GLU A 437 -19.63 39.62 2.04
C GLU A 437 -19.87 39.00 3.41
N MET A 438 -20.89 39.48 4.15
CA MET A 438 -21.28 38.91 5.44
C MET A 438 -21.75 37.45 5.32
N LEU A 439 -22.45 37.10 4.23
CA LEU A 439 -22.79 35.70 3.94
C LEU A 439 -21.52 34.89 3.63
N ILE A 440 -20.66 35.37 2.74
CA ILE A 440 -19.39 34.70 2.40
C ILE A 440 -18.56 34.42 3.66
N MET A 441 -18.44 35.38 4.59
CA MET A 441 -17.74 35.19 5.87
C MET A 441 -18.35 34.06 6.71
N LYS A 442 -19.69 33.95 6.77
CA LYS A 442 -20.36 32.83 7.47
C LYS A 442 -20.05 31.47 6.82
N TRP A 443 -19.99 31.40 5.49
CA TRP A 443 -19.58 30.18 4.79
C TRP A 443 -18.13 29.81 5.07
N VAL A 444 -17.21 30.79 4.99
CA VAL A 444 -15.79 30.56 5.29
C VAL A 444 -15.59 30.07 6.71
N LEU A 445 -16.27 30.66 7.71
CA LEU A 445 -16.25 30.16 9.09
C LEU A 445 -16.79 28.73 9.20
N GLY A 446 -17.86 28.40 8.48
CA GLY A 446 -18.42 27.05 8.44
C GLY A 446 -17.47 26.01 7.82
N MET A 447 -16.71 26.41 6.80
CA MET A 447 -15.68 25.57 6.18
C MET A 447 -14.47 25.37 7.11
N ILE A 448 -13.97 26.45 7.75
CA ILE A 448 -12.90 26.36 8.76
C ILE A 448 -13.28 25.41 9.88
N TRP A 449 -14.52 25.50 10.39
CA TRP A 449 -15.00 24.59 11.42
C TRP A 449 -15.05 23.13 10.98
N SER A 450 -15.34 22.87 9.70
CA SER A 450 -15.30 21.53 9.12
C SER A 450 -13.87 20.98 9.06
N GLU A 451 -12.92 21.79 8.56
CA GLU A 451 -11.50 21.40 8.48
C GLU A 451 -10.91 21.16 9.89
N CYS A 452 -11.25 22.00 10.88
CA CYS A 452 -10.80 21.78 12.26
C CYS A 452 -11.31 20.45 12.84
N LYS A 453 -12.53 20.02 12.48
CA LYS A 453 -13.05 18.70 12.89
C LYS A 453 -12.29 17.57 12.20
N GLU A 454 -12.00 17.71 10.91
CA GLU A 454 -11.23 16.72 10.13
C GLU A 454 -9.83 16.51 10.72
N ILE A 455 -9.10 17.61 10.98
CA ILE A 455 -7.77 17.58 11.57
C ILE A 455 -7.79 16.90 12.95
N TRP A 456 -8.88 17.05 13.71
CA TRP A 456 -9.02 16.40 15.02
C TRP A 456 -9.33 14.90 14.89
N GLU A 457 -10.15 14.50 13.91
CA GLU A 457 -10.52 13.09 13.70
C GLU A 457 -9.36 12.26 13.12
N GLU A 458 -8.65 12.78 12.12
CA GLU A 458 -7.57 12.07 11.41
C GLU A 458 -6.18 12.29 12.05
N GLY A 459 -5.98 13.45 12.67
CA GLY A 459 -4.70 13.89 13.18
C GLY A 459 -3.85 14.62 12.12
N PRO A 460 -2.90 15.47 12.55
CA PRO A 460 -2.20 16.41 11.65
C PRO A 460 -1.28 15.71 10.65
N ARG A 461 -0.71 14.55 11.01
CA ARG A 461 0.22 13.83 10.12
C ARG A 461 -0.50 13.24 8.90
N GLU A 462 -1.65 12.63 9.10
CA GLU A 462 -2.44 12.02 8.01
C GLU A 462 -3.03 13.12 7.12
N TYR A 463 -3.53 14.21 7.73
CA TYR A 463 -4.08 15.36 7.00
C TYR A 463 -3.08 16.00 6.02
N VAL A 464 -1.84 16.27 6.45
CA VAL A 464 -0.82 16.93 5.61
C VAL A 464 -0.31 16.03 4.47
N MET A 465 -0.45 14.70 4.58
CA MET A 465 -0.08 13.78 3.50
C MET A 465 -1.02 13.87 2.28
N HIS A 466 -2.20 14.45 2.43
CA HIS A 466 -3.14 14.70 1.35
C HIS A 466 -2.97 16.12 0.79
N LEU A 467 -2.43 16.22 -0.44
CA LEU A 467 -2.17 17.51 -1.11
C LEU A 467 -3.42 18.38 -1.25
N TRP A 468 -4.58 17.77 -1.43
CA TRP A 468 -5.85 18.48 -1.55
C TRP A 468 -6.26 19.16 -0.24
N ASN A 469 -6.04 18.49 0.90
CA ASN A 469 -6.29 19.04 2.23
C ASN A 469 -5.38 20.25 2.51
N LEU A 470 -4.12 20.19 2.05
CA LEU A 470 -3.20 21.34 2.12
C LEU A 470 -3.68 22.54 1.27
N LEU A 471 -4.23 22.28 0.08
CA LEU A 471 -4.82 23.31 -0.78
C LEU A 471 -6.03 23.96 -0.09
N ASP A 472 -6.93 23.17 0.51
CA ASP A 472 -8.10 23.68 1.23
C ASP A 472 -7.70 24.53 2.45
N PHE A 473 -6.73 24.06 3.26
CA PHE A 473 -6.18 24.84 4.37
C PHE A 473 -5.55 26.15 3.89
N GLY A 474 -4.77 26.10 2.80
CA GLY A 474 -4.18 27.28 2.17
C GLY A 474 -5.23 28.28 1.69
N MET A 475 -6.24 27.82 0.95
CA MET A 475 -7.34 28.64 0.45
C MET A 475 -8.10 29.34 1.59
N LEU A 476 -8.46 28.59 2.65
CA LEU A 476 -9.16 29.16 3.80
C LEU A 476 -8.29 30.17 4.57
N SER A 477 -7.00 29.89 4.72
CA SER A 477 -6.06 30.81 5.37
C SER A 477 -5.95 32.14 4.62
N ILE A 478 -5.95 32.12 3.28
CA ILE A 478 -5.91 33.32 2.44
C ILE A 478 -7.23 34.10 2.55
N PHE A 479 -8.39 33.44 2.60
CA PHE A 479 -9.66 34.12 2.86
C PHE A 479 -9.65 34.84 4.21
N VAL A 480 -9.17 34.18 5.27
CA VAL A 480 -9.06 34.80 6.60
C VAL A 480 -8.10 35.99 6.58
N ALA A 481 -6.94 35.86 5.94
CA ALA A 481 -5.98 36.96 5.79
C ALA A 481 -6.58 38.16 5.04
N SER A 482 -7.34 37.90 3.96
CA SER A 482 -8.03 38.94 3.20
C SER A 482 -9.10 39.66 4.04
N PHE A 483 -9.95 38.92 4.74
CA PHE A 483 -11.02 39.51 5.57
C PHE A 483 -10.45 40.25 6.78
N THR A 484 -9.37 39.76 7.40
CA THR A 484 -8.71 40.46 8.51
C THR A 484 -8.06 41.76 8.03
N ALA A 485 -7.38 41.78 6.88
CA ALA A 485 -6.86 43.01 6.28
C ALA A 485 -7.96 44.03 5.97
N ARG A 486 -9.11 43.57 5.45
CA ARG A 486 -10.29 44.41 5.21
C ARG A 486 -10.88 44.97 6.51
N PHE A 487 -11.00 44.12 7.53
CA PHE A 487 -11.49 44.53 8.84
C PHE A 487 -10.57 45.58 9.48
N MET A 488 -9.25 45.43 9.36
CA MET A 488 -8.29 46.45 9.81
C MET A 488 -8.44 47.78 9.05
N ALA A 489 -8.65 47.73 7.73
CA ALA A 489 -8.93 48.93 6.93
C ALA A 489 -10.23 49.62 7.38
N PHE A 490 -11.28 48.84 7.65
CA PHE A 490 -12.55 49.33 8.15
C PHE A 490 -12.43 49.98 9.54
N LEU A 491 -11.71 49.36 10.48
CA LEU A 491 -11.48 49.93 11.82
C LEU A 491 -10.79 51.29 11.74
N LYS A 492 -9.76 51.42 10.91
CA LYS A 492 -9.04 52.70 10.72
C LYS A 492 -9.89 53.77 10.03
N ALA A 493 -10.70 53.38 9.05
CA ALA A 493 -11.66 54.31 8.43
C ALA A 493 -12.74 54.77 9.44
N SER A 494 -13.23 53.87 10.30
CA SER A 494 -14.20 54.18 11.34
C SER A 494 -13.62 55.08 12.44
N GLU A 495 -12.37 54.88 12.83
CA GLU A 495 -11.65 55.74 13.77
C GLU A 495 -11.50 57.16 13.20
N ALA A 496 -11.16 57.27 11.91
CA ALA A 496 -11.08 58.56 11.21
C ALA A 496 -12.44 59.26 11.13
N GLN A 497 -13.53 58.52 10.84
CA GLN A 497 -14.89 59.08 10.82
C GLN A 497 -15.29 59.60 12.19
N HIS A 498 -15.03 58.82 13.24
CA HIS A 498 -15.34 59.22 14.60
C HIS A 498 -14.58 60.49 15.02
N TYR A 499 -13.33 60.64 14.58
CA TYR A 499 -12.57 61.88 14.77
C TYR A 499 -13.23 63.07 14.06
N VAL A 500 -13.64 62.91 12.81
CA VAL A 500 -14.32 63.98 12.06
C VAL A 500 -15.64 64.37 12.74
N ASP A 501 -16.44 63.39 13.18
CA ASP A 501 -17.72 63.64 13.83
C ASP A 501 -17.58 64.38 15.17
N LEU A 502 -16.47 64.19 15.91
CA LEU A 502 -16.23 64.83 17.20
C LEU A 502 -15.59 66.21 17.10
N TYR A 503 -14.66 66.41 16.15
CA TYR A 503 -13.80 67.60 16.11
C TYR A 503 -14.14 68.59 14.97
N VAL A 504 -14.93 68.19 13.97
CA VAL A 504 -15.30 69.06 12.83
C VAL A 504 -16.76 69.49 12.98
N GLN A 505 -16.98 70.79 13.23
CA GLN A 505 -18.32 71.36 13.38
C GLN A 505 -19.00 71.67 12.03
N ASP A 506 -18.22 71.95 10.99
CA ASP A 506 -18.71 72.35 9.66
C ASP A 506 -19.53 71.26 8.94
N GLU A 507 -20.46 71.68 8.07
CA GLU A 507 -21.35 70.80 7.31
C GLU A 507 -20.65 70.02 6.18
N ASP A 508 -19.58 70.58 5.62
CA ASP A 508 -18.86 70.03 4.47
C ASP A 508 -17.37 69.77 4.76
N LEU A 509 -16.90 68.54 4.53
CA LEU A 509 -15.52 68.13 4.77
C LEU A 509 -14.49 68.80 3.83
N ASN A 510 -14.92 69.28 2.66
CA ASN A 510 -14.03 69.87 1.65
C ASN A 510 -13.51 71.27 2.01
N ASN A 511 -14.19 71.97 2.93
CA ASN A 511 -13.84 73.34 3.30
C ASN A 511 -12.85 73.41 4.48
N VAL A 512 -12.53 72.27 5.12
CA VAL A 512 -11.72 72.20 6.35
C VAL A 512 -10.40 71.47 6.10
N THR A 513 -9.30 72.05 6.59
CA THR A 513 -7.98 71.42 6.54
C THR A 513 -7.81 70.42 7.69
N LEU A 514 -7.94 69.13 7.36
CA LEU A 514 -7.78 68.02 8.31
C LEU A 514 -6.29 67.73 8.63
N PRO A 515 -6.00 67.13 9.80
CA PRO A 515 -4.68 66.57 10.08
C PRO A 515 -4.26 65.58 8.98
N PRO A 516 -2.97 65.51 8.59
CA PRO A 516 -2.52 64.71 7.45
C PRO A 516 -2.83 63.21 7.59
N GLN A 517 -2.90 62.71 8.82
CA GLN A 517 -3.25 61.31 9.13
C GLN A 517 -4.72 60.99 8.82
N VAL A 518 -5.63 61.94 9.03
CA VAL A 518 -7.07 61.79 8.77
C VAL A 518 -7.37 62.14 7.30
N ALA A 519 -6.67 63.14 6.76
CA ALA A 519 -6.77 63.55 5.36
C ALA A 519 -6.42 62.42 4.37
N TYR A 520 -5.54 61.48 4.74
CA TYR A 520 -5.25 60.31 3.90
C TYR A 520 -6.52 59.51 3.54
N PHE A 521 -7.48 59.40 4.47
CA PHE A 521 -8.70 58.62 4.26
C PHE A 521 -9.75 59.34 3.39
N THR A 522 -9.53 60.60 3.00
CA THR A 522 -10.39 61.30 2.05
C THR A 522 -9.92 61.10 0.59
N TYR A 523 -8.70 60.60 0.38
CA TYR A 523 -8.13 60.45 -0.97
C TYR A 523 -8.72 59.29 -1.79
N ALA A 524 -8.80 59.53 -3.11
CA ALA A 524 -9.15 58.53 -4.12
C ALA A 524 -8.02 57.50 -4.35
N ARG A 525 -8.34 56.41 -5.07
CA ARG A 525 -7.47 55.23 -5.22
C ARG A 525 -6.08 55.53 -5.77
N SER A 526 -5.95 56.53 -6.63
CA SER A 526 -4.66 56.90 -7.24
C SER A 526 -3.60 57.41 -6.27
N ARG A 527 -4.01 57.87 -5.07
CA ARG A 527 -3.09 58.37 -4.04
C ARG A 527 -2.95 57.43 -2.84
N TRP A 528 -3.50 56.22 -2.93
CA TRP A 528 -3.34 55.24 -1.86
C TRP A 528 -1.89 54.75 -1.77
N LEU A 529 -1.46 54.45 -0.56
CA LEU A 529 -0.14 53.87 -0.34
C LEU A 529 -0.07 52.46 -0.99
N PRO A 530 1.05 52.08 -1.62
CA PRO A 530 1.17 50.75 -2.23
C PRO A 530 0.95 49.58 -1.26
N SER A 531 1.24 49.78 0.03
CA SER A 531 1.08 48.80 1.10
C SER A 531 -0.24 48.92 1.87
N ASP A 532 -1.22 49.63 1.31
CA ASP A 532 -2.52 49.87 1.94
C ASP A 532 -3.28 48.54 2.17
N PRO A 533 -3.79 48.26 3.40
CA PRO A 533 -4.44 46.99 3.73
C PRO A 533 -5.62 46.61 2.82
N GLN A 534 -6.30 47.59 2.23
CA GLN A 534 -7.38 47.36 1.27
C GLN A 534 -6.87 46.70 -0.03
N ILE A 535 -5.73 47.15 -0.56
CA ILE A 535 -5.14 46.59 -1.78
C ILE A 535 -4.66 45.16 -1.53
N ILE A 536 -4.03 44.93 -0.36
CA ILE A 536 -3.61 43.60 0.08
C ILE A 536 -4.83 42.68 0.22
N SER A 537 -5.91 43.16 0.83
CA SER A 537 -7.15 42.41 0.96
C SER A 537 -7.73 42.00 -0.39
N GLU A 538 -7.82 42.92 -1.36
CA GLU A 538 -8.33 42.66 -2.70
C GLU A 538 -7.45 41.66 -3.48
N GLY A 539 -6.13 41.80 -3.38
CA GLY A 539 -5.18 40.87 -4.00
C GLY A 539 -5.29 39.45 -3.45
N LEU A 540 -5.29 39.30 -2.12
CA LEU A 540 -5.48 38.01 -1.46
C LEU A 540 -6.87 37.43 -1.74
N TYR A 541 -7.92 38.25 -1.75
CA TYR A 541 -9.27 37.82 -2.08
C TYR A 541 -9.35 37.24 -3.49
N ALA A 542 -8.74 37.90 -4.48
CA ALA A 542 -8.71 37.40 -5.85
C ALA A 542 -8.03 36.03 -5.97
N ILE A 543 -6.90 35.85 -5.28
CA ILE A 543 -6.21 34.54 -5.21
C ILE A 543 -7.11 33.49 -4.56
N ALA A 544 -7.77 33.83 -3.45
CA ALA A 544 -8.67 32.93 -2.76
C ALA A 544 -9.88 32.51 -3.61
N VAL A 545 -10.44 33.43 -4.41
CA VAL A 545 -11.51 33.12 -5.37
C VAL A 545 -11.05 32.09 -6.40
N VAL A 546 -9.88 32.26 -7.01
CA VAL A 546 -9.33 31.29 -7.99
C VAL A 546 -9.14 29.91 -7.34
N LEU A 547 -8.51 29.87 -6.16
CA LEU A 547 -8.32 28.61 -5.43
C LEU A 547 -9.66 27.97 -5.04
N SER A 548 -10.69 28.75 -4.72
CA SER A 548 -12.00 28.21 -4.41
C SER A 548 -12.61 27.47 -5.60
N PHE A 549 -12.51 27.98 -6.83
CA PHE A 549 -13.01 27.25 -8.02
C PHE A 549 -12.28 25.92 -8.26
N SER A 550 -10.99 25.83 -7.92
CA SER A 550 -10.25 24.57 -8.04
C SER A 550 -10.82 23.43 -7.19
N ARG A 551 -11.55 23.76 -6.11
CA ARG A 551 -12.18 22.80 -5.20
C ARG A 551 -13.34 22.02 -5.85
N ILE A 552 -13.86 22.45 -7.00
CA ILE A 552 -14.83 21.65 -7.78
C ILE A 552 -14.28 20.26 -8.11
N ALA A 553 -12.94 20.13 -8.21
CA ALA A 553 -12.26 18.86 -8.40
C ALA A 553 -12.61 17.79 -7.35
N TYR A 554 -13.07 18.13 -6.14
CA TYR A 554 -13.50 17.11 -5.17
C TYR A 554 -14.82 16.40 -5.54
N ILE A 555 -15.66 17.04 -6.36
CA ILE A 555 -16.98 16.53 -6.74
C ILE A 555 -16.90 15.68 -8.02
N LEU A 556 -15.95 16.01 -8.90
CA LEU A 556 -15.75 15.35 -10.19
C LEU A 556 -15.55 13.81 -10.13
N PRO A 557 -14.88 13.20 -9.13
CA PRO A 557 -14.70 11.75 -9.06
C PRO A 557 -16.00 10.97 -8.85
N ALA A 558 -17.06 11.64 -8.38
CA ALA A 558 -18.36 11.01 -8.20
C ALA A 558 -19.05 10.65 -9.53
N ASN A 559 -18.66 11.32 -10.63
CA ASN A 559 -19.20 11.04 -11.95
C ASN A 559 -18.35 9.99 -12.69
N GLU A 560 -19.03 9.14 -13.45
CA GLU A 560 -18.41 8.07 -14.25
C GLU A 560 -17.58 8.60 -15.40
N SER A 561 -18.03 9.64 -16.11
CA SER A 561 -17.29 10.18 -17.26
C SER A 561 -16.09 11.05 -16.87
N PHE A 562 -16.17 11.81 -15.76
CA PHE A 562 -15.12 12.75 -15.35
C PHE A 562 -14.11 12.15 -14.37
N GLY A 563 -14.46 11.07 -13.67
CA GLY A 563 -13.63 10.50 -12.62
C GLY A 563 -12.30 9.94 -13.12
N PRO A 564 -12.29 8.99 -14.09
CA PRO A 564 -11.04 8.46 -14.63
C PRO A 564 -10.12 9.54 -15.21
N LEU A 565 -10.69 10.51 -15.94
CA LEU A 565 -9.97 11.65 -16.52
C LEU A 565 -9.25 12.50 -15.46
N GLN A 566 -9.89 12.74 -14.33
CA GLN A 566 -9.28 13.51 -13.26
C GLN A 566 -8.14 12.74 -12.56
N ILE A 567 -8.33 11.42 -12.34
CA ILE A 567 -7.33 10.59 -11.67
C ILE A 567 -6.07 10.46 -12.54
N SER A 568 -6.23 10.29 -13.86
CA SER A 568 -5.09 10.26 -14.79
C SER A 568 -4.34 11.59 -14.80
N LEU A 569 -5.05 12.73 -14.87
CA LEU A 569 -4.44 14.06 -14.79
C LEU A 569 -3.67 14.28 -13.48
N GLY A 570 -4.24 13.90 -12.33
CA GLY A 570 -3.58 14.06 -11.05
C GLY A 570 -2.27 13.27 -10.92
N ARG A 571 -2.10 12.20 -11.70
CA ARG A 571 -0.87 11.39 -11.71
C ARG A 571 0.17 11.87 -12.70
N THR A 572 -0.24 12.24 -13.90
CA THR A 572 0.68 12.86 -14.86
C THR A 572 1.31 14.11 -14.25
N VAL A 573 0.57 14.89 -13.47
CA VAL A 573 1.11 16.03 -12.69
C VAL A 573 2.23 15.61 -11.72
N LYS A 574 2.11 14.47 -11.03
CA LYS A 574 3.16 13.97 -10.12
C LYS A 574 4.43 13.59 -10.87
N ASP A 575 4.30 13.02 -12.07
CA ASP A 575 5.45 12.68 -12.91
C ASP A 575 6.08 13.93 -13.55
N ILE A 576 5.27 14.92 -13.94
CA ILE A 576 5.74 16.24 -14.40
C ILE A 576 6.64 16.88 -13.35
N PHE A 577 6.31 16.81 -12.06
CA PHE A 577 7.15 17.39 -11.00
C PHE A 577 8.58 16.82 -10.96
N LYS A 578 8.79 15.53 -11.27
CA LYS A 578 10.13 14.93 -11.33
C LYS A 578 10.95 15.56 -12.45
N PHE A 579 10.32 15.80 -13.60
CA PHE A 579 10.97 16.43 -14.76
C PHE A 579 11.18 17.94 -14.56
N MET A 580 10.26 18.61 -13.88
CA MET A 580 10.36 20.05 -13.56
C MET A 580 11.64 20.40 -12.78
N VAL A 581 12.25 19.45 -12.06
CA VAL A 581 13.53 19.67 -11.39
C VAL A 581 14.64 19.99 -12.40
N ILE A 582 14.76 19.21 -13.47
CA ILE A 582 15.75 19.44 -14.54
C ILE A 582 15.43 20.76 -15.26
N PHE A 583 14.15 21.02 -15.51
CA PHE A 583 13.69 22.27 -16.12
C PHE A 583 14.11 23.50 -15.30
N ILE A 584 13.89 23.48 -13.99
CA ILE A 584 14.27 24.58 -13.08
C ILE A 584 15.80 24.75 -13.04
N MET A 585 16.57 23.67 -13.05
CA MET A 585 18.04 23.75 -13.07
C MET A 585 18.57 24.47 -14.31
N VAL A 586 18.08 24.09 -15.50
CA VAL A 586 18.46 24.75 -16.76
C VAL A 586 17.99 26.20 -16.77
N PHE A 587 16.75 26.45 -16.36
CA PHE A 587 16.19 27.80 -16.27
C PHE A 587 17.03 28.73 -15.39
N LEU A 588 17.42 28.29 -14.19
CA LEU A 588 18.24 29.08 -13.26
C LEU A 588 19.65 29.32 -13.80
N ALA A 589 20.26 28.34 -14.48
CA ALA A 589 21.59 28.49 -15.08
C ALA A 589 21.61 29.61 -16.13
N PHE A 590 20.63 29.63 -17.04
CA PHE A 590 20.52 30.70 -18.04
C PHE A 590 20.08 32.03 -17.44
N MET A 591 19.20 32.02 -16.42
CA MET A 591 18.80 33.24 -15.70
C MET A 591 19.99 33.95 -15.07
N ILE A 592 20.83 33.22 -14.33
CA ILE A 592 22.03 33.78 -13.70
C ILE A 592 23.04 34.21 -14.77
N GLY A 593 23.20 33.42 -15.85
CA GLY A 593 24.08 33.77 -16.96
C GLY A 593 23.68 35.08 -17.65
N MET A 594 22.40 35.26 -17.96
CA MET A 594 21.87 36.48 -18.57
C MET A 594 21.90 37.67 -17.60
N PHE A 595 21.59 37.45 -16.32
CA PHE A 595 21.71 38.48 -15.29
C PHE A 595 23.16 38.99 -15.16
N ASN A 596 24.13 38.09 -15.05
CA ASN A 596 25.54 38.46 -14.93
C ASN A 596 26.07 39.19 -16.18
N LEU A 597 25.53 38.89 -17.36
CA LEU A 597 25.89 39.57 -18.60
C LEU A 597 25.35 41.00 -18.66
N TYR A 598 24.11 41.20 -18.21
CA TYR A 598 23.38 42.47 -18.39
C TYR A 598 23.26 43.35 -17.13
N SER A 599 23.71 42.89 -15.97
CA SER A 599 23.60 43.63 -14.69
C SER A 599 24.25 45.01 -14.73
N TYR A 600 25.37 45.16 -15.45
CA TYR A 600 26.10 46.44 -15.58
C TYR A 600 25.45 47.43 -16.55
N TYR A 601 24.47 46.99 -17.35
CA TYR A 601 23.83 47.79 -18.40
C TYR A 601 22.49 48.41 -17.96
N LEU A 602 22.31 48.63 -16.65
CA LEU A 602 21.14 49.31 -16.10
C LEU A 602 21.05 50.75 -16.67
N GLY A 603 19.91 51.10 -17.28
CA GLY A 603 19.70 52.39 -17.96
C GLY A 603 20.21 52.47 -19.40
N ALA A 604 21.03 51.51 -19.82
CA ALA A 604 21.63 51.43 -21.16
C ALA A 604 20.84 50.53 -22.14
N LYS A 605 19.65 50.09 -21.75
CA LYS A 605 18.75 49.22 -22.54
C LYS A 605 17.44 49.93 -22.87
N TYR A 606 16.75 49.45 -23.90
CA TYR A 606 15.39 49.91 -24.24
C TYR A 606 14.36 49.38 -23.23
N ASN A 607 14.50 48.11 -22.84
CA ASN A 607 13.66 47.45 -21.84
C ASN A 607 14.48 47.14 -20.57
N PRO A 608 13.89 47.14 -19.36
CA PRO A 608 14.57 46.80 -18.10
C PRO A 608 14.95 45.32 -17.97
N ALA A 609 14.70 44.52 -19.01
CA ALA A 609 14.96 43.09 -19.06
C ALA A 609 16.42 42.74 -18.74
N PHE A 610 16.62 41.65 -17.98
CA PHE A 610 17.91 41.08 -17.59
C PHE A 610 18.80 41.93 -16.66
N THR A 611 18.34 43.11 -16.21
CA THR A 611 19.14 44.01 -15.37
C THR A 611 19.12 43.61 -13.89
N THR A 612 18.00 43.10 -13.41
CA THR A 612 17.82 42.55 -12.07
C THR A 612 17.49 41.07 -12.15
N VAL A 613 17.65 40.34 -11.04
CA VAL A 613 17.28 38.91 -10.99
C VAL A 613 15.77 38.72 -11.23
N GLU A 614 14.93 39.59 -10.68
CA GLU A 614 13.47 39.53 -10.85
C GLU A 614 13.05 39.78 -12.31
N GLU A 615 13.61 40.81 -12.96
CA GLU A 615 13.28 41.09 -14.36
C GLU A 615 13.87 40.05 -15.31
N SER A 616 15.07 39.51 -15.02
CA SER A 616 15.64 38.35 -15.71
C SER A 616 14.72 37.13 -15.63
N PHE A 617 14.17 36.86 -14.44
CA PHE A 617 13.23 35.78 -14.22
C PHE A 617 11.96 35.98 -15.07
N LYS A 618 11.36 37.18 -15.00
CA LYS A 618 10.14 37.51 -15.78
C LYS A 618 10.37 37.33 -17.27
N THR A 619 11.45 37.87 -17.82
CA THR A 619 11.69 37.83 -19.28
C THR A 619 11.94 36.41 -19.78
N LEU A 620 12.72 35.60 -19.07
CA LEU A 620 12.93 34.18 -19.44
C LEU A 620 11.69 33.32 -19.21
N PHE A 621 10.90 33.62 -18.19
CA PHE A 621 9.66 32.90 -17.93
C PHE A 621 8.66 33.12 -19.07
N TRP A 622 8.43 34.38 -19.45
CA TRP A 622 7.53 34.72 -20.55
C TRP A 622 8.05 34.30 -21.93
N SER A 623 9.36 34.13 -22.10
CA SER A 623 9.92 33.65 -23.36
C SER A 623 9.60 32.18 -23.66
N ILE A 624 9.37 31.34 -22.63
CA ILE A 624 8.91 29.95 -22.82
C ILE A 624 7.57 29.91 -23.58
N PHE A 625 6.72 30.92 -23.35
CA PHE A 625 5.42 31.07 -24.00
C PHE A 625 5.47 31.92 -25.28
N GLY A 626 6.65 32.39 -25.69
CA GLY A 626 6.81 33.26 -26.87
C GLY A 626 6.33 34.70 -26.68
N LEU A 627 6.09 35.14 -25.44
CA LEU A 627 5.62 36.51 -25.13
C LEU A 627 6.77 37.50 -24.86
N SER A 628 8.01 37.05 -24.93
CA SER A 628 9.19 37.90 -24.71
C SER A 628 9.73 38.47 -26.01
N GLU A 629 9.97 39.78 -26.02
CA GLU A 629 10.50 40.50 -27.18
C GLU A 629 12.00 40.28 -27.36
N VAL A 630 12.44 40.15 -28.62
CA VAL A 630 13.87 40.05 -28.98
C VAL A 630 14.62 41.36 -28.70
N ILE A 631 13.91 42.50 -28.70
CA ILE A 631 14.45 43.84 -28.39
C ILE A 631 14.99 43.91 -26.94
N SER A 632 14.58 42.97 -26.07
CA SER A 632 15.10 42.86 -24.70
C SER A 632 16.61 42.59 -24.61
N VAL A 633 17.24 42.09 -25.69
CA VAL A 633 18.68 41.79 -25.77
C VAL A 633 19.49 42.99 -26.29
N VAL A 634 18.84 43.89 -27.04
CA VAL A 634 19.47 45.06 -27.69
C VAL A 634 19.91 46.09 -26.66
N LEU A 635 21.13 46.60 -26.84
CA LEU A 635 21.74 47.66 -26.04
C LEU A 635 21.68 49.00 -26.80
N LYS A 636 21.67 50.12 -26.08
CA LYS A 636 21.77 51.47 -26.67
C LYS A 636 23.20 51.85 -27.07
N TYR A 637 24.20 51.14 -26.54
CA TYR A 637 25.62 51.36 -26.82
C TYR A 637 26.15 50.35 -27.84
N ASP A 638 27.21 50.73 -28.56
CA ASP A 638 27.86 49.91 -29.60
C ASP A 638 28.69 48.72 -29.06
N HIS A 639 28.34 48.18 -27.88
CA HIS A 639 28.94 46.97 -27.31
C HIS A 639 28.40 45.70 -28.00
N LYS A 640 28.63 45.61 -29.30
CA LYS A 640 28.11 44.56 -30.18
C LYS A 640 28.53 43.15 -29.78
N PHE A 641 29.68 43.00 -29.11
CA PHE A 641 30.12 41.71 -28.58
C PHE A 641 29.15 41.17 -27.52
N ILE A 642 28.76 42.01 -26.54
CA ILE A 642 27.84 41.62 -25.47
C ILE A 642 26.45 41.35 -26.04
N GLU A 643 26.00 42.18 -26.99
CA GLU A 643 24.73 41.97 -27.69
C GLU A 643 24.72 40.61 -28.42
N ASN A 644 25.79 40.29 -29.16
CA ASN A 644 25.93 39.00 -29.85
C ASN A 644 25.93 37.82 -28.87
N ILE A 645 26.66 37.90 -27.75
CA ILE A 645 26.66 36.87 -26.71
C ILE A 645 25.26 36.71 -26.12
N GLY A 646 24.55 37.81 -25.87
CA GLY A 646 23.16 37.78 -25.41
C GLY A 646 22.21 37.12 -26.40
N TYR A 647 22.33 37.39 -27.69
CA TYR A 647 21.55 36.71 -28.73
C TYR A 647 21.83 35.21 -28.75
N VAL A 648 23.10 34.82 -28.65
CA VAL A 648 23.50 33.40 -28.63
C VAL A 648 22.94 32.71 -27.38
N LEU A 649 23.13 33.28 -26.19
CA LEU A 649 22.62 32.68 -24.94
C LEU A 649 21.09 32.59 -24.93
N TYR A 650 20.40 33.63 -25.37
CA TYR A 650 18.93 33.65 -25.45
C TYR A 650 18.41 32.69 -26.53
N GLY A 651 19.10 32.59 -27.67
CA GLY A 651 18.77 31.64 -28.74
C GLY A 651 18.97 30.18 -28.29
N VAL A 652 20.12 29.87 -27.69
CA VAL A 652 20.41 28.54 -27.14
C VAL A 652 19.44 28.18 -26.02
N TYR A 653 19.07 29.13 -25.16
CA TYR A 653 18.03 28.96 -24.16
C TYR A 653 16.70 28.56 -24.81
N ASN A 654 16.22 29.29 -25.82
CA ASN A 654 14.94 28.97 -26.45
C ASN A 654 14.97 27.62 -27.19
N VAL A 655 16.06 27.27 -27.86
CA VAL A 655 16.23 25.93 -28.46
C VAL A 655 16.19 24.85 -27.38
N THR A 656 16.94 25.02 -26.30
CA THR A 656 17.03 24.01 -25.23
C THR A 656 15.69 23.87 -24.48
N MET A 657 15.07 24.98 -24.11
CA MET A 657 13.84 24.98 -23.30
C MET A 657 12.61 24.60 -24.12
N VAL A 658 12.42 25.23 -25.29
CA VAL A 658 11.19 25.06 -26.09
C VAL A 658 11.30 23.86 -27.03
N VAL A 659 12.44 23.65 -27.70
CA VAL A 659 12.55 22.55 -28.67
C VAL A 659 12.90 21.23 -28.00
N VAL A 660 13.83 21.23 -27.04
CA VAL A 660 14.25 19.97 -26.39
C VAL A 660 13.36 19.63 -25.20
N LEU A 661 13.35 20.48 -24.17
CA LEU A 661 12.70 20.13 -22.90
C LEU A 661 11.17 20.07 -22.99
N LEU A 662 10.52 20.96 -23.74
CA LEU A 662 9.05 20.90 -23.93
C LEU A 662 8.64 19.62 -24.68
N ASN A 663 9.34 19.28 -25.76
CA ASN A 663 9.02 18.09 -26.55
C ASN A 663 9.30 16.80 -25.76
N MET A 664 10.38 16.76 -24.98
CA MET A 664 10.63 15.66 -24.06
C MET A 664 9.54 15.56 -22.98
N LEU A 665 9.07 16.68 -22.43
CA LEU A 665 7.98 16.69 -21.45
C LEU A 665 6.68 16.14 -22.05
N ILE A 666 6.33 16.53 -23.28
CA ILE A 666 5.15 16.01 -23.99
C ILE A 666 5.28 14.50 -24.22
N ALA A 667 6.44 14.02 -24.68
CA ALA A 667 6.68 12.60 -24.90
C ALA A 667 6.56 11.78 -23.60
N MET A 668 7.13 12.29 -22.51
CA MET A 668 7.04 11.65 -21.19
C MET A 668 5.60 11.63 -20.66
N ILE A 669 4.85 12.73 -20.80
CA ILE A 669 3.43 12.78 -20.41
C ILE A 669 2.62 11.75 -21.19
N ASN A 670 2.87 11.58 -22.48
CA ASN A 670 2.15 10.59 -23.30
C ASN A 670 2.43 9.15 -22.86
N ASN A 671 3.68 8.78 -22.60
CA ASN A 671 4.01 7.44 -22.12
C ASN A 671 3.41 7.18 -20.72
N SER A 672 3.54 8.14 -19.81
CA SER A 672 2.94 8.04 -18.47
C SER A 672 1.42 7.96 -18.54
N TYR A 673 0.76 8.73 -19.42
CA TYR A 673 -0.69 8.70 -19.58
C TYR A 673 -1.17 7.31 -20.04
N GLN A 674 -0.49 6.68 -21.00
CA GLN A 674 -0.82 5.34 -21.49
C GLN A 674 -0.72 4.28 -20.38
N GLU A 675 0.37 4.27 -19.62
CA GLU A 675 0.54 3.36 -18.48
C GLU A 675 -0.53 3.55 -17.40
N ILE A 676 -0.99 4.79 -17.19
CA ILE A 676 -2.02 5.12 -16.19
C ILE A 676 -3.43 4.77 -16.69
N GLU A 677 -3.68 4.87 -18.00
CA GLU A 677 -5.01 4.62 -18.59
C GLU A 677 -5.44 3.15 -18.43
N GLU A 678 -4.51 2.20 -18.53
CA GLU A 678 -4.79 0.77 -18.37
C GLU A 678 -5.39 0.42 -16.99
N ASP A 679 -4.97 1.13 -15.94
CA ASP A 679 -5.44 0.94 -14.55
C ASP A 679 -6.48 1.98 -14.10
N ALA A 680 -6.85 2.95 -14.96
CA ALA A 680 -7.61 4.13 -14.57
C ALA A 680 -8.96 3.81 -13.93
N ASP A 681 -9.66 2.77 -14.42
CA ASP A 681 -10.96 2.35 -13.92
C ASP A 681 -10.91 1.81 -12.49
N VAL A 682 -9.91 0.98 -12.20
CA VAL A 682 -9.70 0.40 -10.86
C VAL A 682 -9.43 1.52 -9.86
N GLU A 683 -8.69 2.52 -10.29
CA GLU A 683 -8.24 3.62 -9.47
C GLU A 683 -9.31 4.67 -9.26
N TRP A 684 -10.10 4.94 -10.29
CA TRP A 684 -11.30 5.74 -10.17
C TRP A 684 -12.28 5.09 -9.18
N LYS A 685 -12.56 3.78 -9.30
CA LYS A 685 -13.44 3.06 -8.35
C LYS A 685 -12.90 3.11 -6.93
N PHE A 686 -11.58 3.04 -6.74
CA PHE A 686 -10.93 3.20 -5.44
C PHE A 686 -11.11 4.63 -4.88
N ALA A 687 -10.82 5.66 -5.67
CA ALA A 687 -11.00 7.06 -5.29
C ALA A 687 -12.47 7.38 -4.97
N ARG A 688 -13.40 6.85 -5.78
CA ARG A 688 -14.85 6.93 -5.57
C ARG A 688 -15.28 6.26 -4.26
N ALA A 689 -14.76 5.07 -3.96
CA ALA A 689 -15.03 4.39 -2.70
C ALA A 689 -14.50 5.17 -1.48
N LYS A 690 -13.30 5.75 -1.59
CA LYS A 690 -12.74 6.64 -0.55
C LYS A 690 -13.63 7.86 -0.33
N LEU A 691 -14.12 8.49 -1.41
CA LEU A 691 -15.09 9.58 -1.32
C LEU A 691 -16.37 9.13 -0.61
N TRP A 692 -16.95 7.99 -0.99
CA TRP A 692 -18.19 7.50 -0.36
C TRP A 692 -18.04 7.21 1.13
N LEU A 693 -16.93 6.61 1.54
CA LEU A 693 -16.66 6.28 2.94
C LEU A 693 -16.57 7.51 3.84
N SER A 694 -16.10 8.65 3.32
CA SER A 694 -16.09 9.91 4.08
C SER A 694 -17.50 10.39 4.49
N TYR A 695 -18.54 9.96 3.78
CA TYR A 695 -19.95 10.29 4.08
C TYR A 695 -20.71 9.17 4.83
N PHE A 696 -20.13 7.98 4.94
CA PHE A 696 -20.72 6.85 5.67
C PHE A 696 -20.69 7.04 7.18
N ASP A 697 -19.66 7.72 7.69
CA ASP A 697 -19.57 8.01 9.11
C ASP A 697 -20.69 8.99 9.54
N GLU A 698 -21.15 8.88 10.79
CA GLU A 698 -22.33 9.62 11.26
C GLU A 698 -22.10 11.13 11.35
N GLY A 699 -20.83 11.57 11.26
CA GLY A 699 -20.44 12.97 11.17
C GLY A 699 -20.94 13.68 9.90
N ARG A 700 -20.80 15.01 9.91
CA ARG A 700 -20.98 15.91 8.73
C ARG A 700 -22.35 15.85 8.05
N THR A 701 -23.44 15.74 8.80
CA THR A 701 -24.80 15.72 8.22
C THR A 701 -25.24 17.07 7.62
N LEU A 702 -24.73 18.18 8.14
CA LEU A 702 -25.09 19.53 7.68
C LEU A 702 -23.91 20.20 6.98
N PRO A 703 -24.11 20.79 5.79
CA PRO A 703 -23.08 21.56 5.11
C PRO A 703 -22.84 22.92 5.75
N ALA A 704 -21.71 23.56 5.43
CA ALA A 704 -21.55 25.00 5.69
C ALA A 704 -22.69 25.77 4.99
N PRO A 705 -23.22 26.88 5.54
CA PRO A 705 -22.90 27.51 6.82
C PRO A 705 -23.64 26.87 8.00
N PHE A 706 -24.59 25.97 7.75
CA PHE A 706 -25.48 25.37 8.76
C PHE A 706 -24.76 24.48 9.79
N ASN A 707 -23.52 24.06 9.53
CA ASN A 707 -22.66 23.34 10.48
C ASN A 707 -22.27 24.18 11.73
N LEU A 708 -22.35 25.52 11.66
CA LEU A 708 -21.95 26.39 12.78
C LEU A 708 -22.92 26.34 13.96
N VAL A 709 -24.20 26.06 13.72
CA VAL A 709 -25.20 26.01 14.79
C VAL A 709 -25.18 24.59 15.40
N PRO A 710 -24.73 24.44 16.65
CA PRO A 710 -24.62 23.13 17.28
C PRO A 710 -26.02 22.56 17.53
N SER A 711 -26.18 21.26 17.27
CA SER A 711 -27.38 20.54 17.71
C SER A 711 -27.47 20.54 19.25
N PRO A 712 -28.67 20.51 19.84
CA PRO A 712 -28.84 20.47 21.31
C PRO A 712 -28.06 19.33 21.98
N LYS A 713 -27.90 18.19 21.29
CA LYS A 713 -27.06 17.06 21.74
C LYS A 713 -25.57 17.39 21.75
N SER A 714 -25.08 18.10 20.73
CA SER A 714 -23.67 18.54 20.66
C SER A 714 -23.32 19.50 21.78
N PHE A 715 -24.23 20.43 22.10
CA PHE A 715 -24.05 21.36 23.22
C PHE A 715 -24.00 20.63 24.58
N TYR A 716 -24.83 19.61 24.78
CA TYR A 716 -24.78 18.74 25.96
C TYR A 716 -23.45 17.97 26.07
N TYR A 717 -22.98 17.36 24.97
CA TYR A 717 -21.68 16.67 24.94
C TYR A 717 -20.50 17.63 25.13
N LEU A 718 -20.57 18.85 24.59
CA LEU A 718 -19.57 19.90 24.76
C LEU A 718 -19.49 20.34 26.23
N ILE A 719 -20.63 20.59 26.87
CA ILE A 719 -20.70 20.93 28.30
C ILE A 719 -20.16 19.77 29.15
N MET A 720 -20.55 18.53 28.86
CA MET A 720 -20.01 17.34 29.54
C MET A 720 -18.50 17.21 29.37
N ARG A 721 -17.96 17.45 28.16
CA ARG A 721 -16.52 17.44 27.90
C ARG A 721 -15.78 18.58 28.59
N ILE A 722 -16.32 19.79 28.59
CA ILE A 722 -15.76 20.93 29.31
C ILE A 722 -15.75 20.64 30.81
N LYS A 723 -16.84 20.08 31.34
CA LYS A 723 -16.93 19.61 32.74
C LYS A 723 -15.90 18.51 33.03
N MET A 724 -15.73 17.54 32.15
CA MET A 724 -14.74 16.45 32.29
C MET A 724 -13.29 16.96 32.16
N CYS A 725 -13.05 17.96 31.31
CA CYS A 725 -11.76 18.64 31.13
C CYS A 725 -11.43 19.49 32.36
N LEU A 726 -12.39 20.26 32.87
CA LEU A 726 -12.27 21.00 34.14
C LEU A 726 -12.05 20.05 35.32
N ILE A 727 -12.71 18.88 35.34
CA ILE A 727 -12.46 17.83 36.35
C ILE A 727 -11.05 17.25 36.19
N LYS A 728 -10.54 17.03 34.97
CA LYS A 728 -9.16 16.58 34.72
C LYS A 728 -8.11 17.62 35.11
N LEU A 729 -8.35 18.90 34.82
CA LEU A 729 -7.50 20.02 35.24
C LEU A 729 -7.51 20.21 36.77
N CYS A 730 -8.66 20.04 37.42
CA CYS A 730 -8.76 20.06 38.89
C CYS A 730 -8.11 18.82 39.55
N LYS A 731 -8.28 17.62 38.96
CA LYS A 731 -7.60 16.40 39.44
C LYS A 731 -6.09 16.43 39.19
N SER A 732 -5.62 17.10 38.14
CA SER A 732 -4.17 17.28 37.91
C SER A 732 -3.54 18.23 38.94
N LYS A 733 -4.32 19.17 39.50
CA LYS A 733 -3.87 19.99 40.64
C LYS A 733 -3.88 19.22 41.97
N ALA A 734 -4.82 18.29 42.17
CA ALA A 734 -4.84 17.44 43.37
C ALA A 734 -3.70 16.40 43.39
N LYS A 735 -3.30 15.87 42.21
CA LYS A 735 -2.23 14.87 42.10
C LYS A 735 -0.80 15.41 42.27
N ASN A 736 -0.59 16.72 42.23
CA ASN A 736 0.70 17.33 42.51
C ASN A 736 0.98 17.55 44.01
N CYS A 737 -0.02 17.40 44.88
CA CYS A 737 0.16 17.60 46.33
C CYS A 737 0.45 16.29 47.10
N GLU A 738 0.30 15.13 46.45
CA GLU A 738 0.47 13.80 47.06
C GLU A 738 1.82 13.15 46.69
N ASN A 739 2.52 13.66 45.67
CA ASN A 739 3.77 13.09 45.18
C ASN A 739 5.02 13.47 45.99
N ASP A 740 4.91 14.35 47.00
CA ASP A 740 6.04 14.79 47.84
C ASP A 740 6.20 13.98 49.14
N LEU A 741 5.36 12.97 49.41
CA LEU A 741 5.42 12.16 50.64
C LEU A 741 5.82 10.68 50.44
N GLU A 742 5.97 10.20 49.20
CA GLU A 742 6.20 8.77 48.91
C GLU A 742 7.50 8.47 48.13
N MET A 743 8.48 9.39 48.15
CA MET A 743 9.81 9.11 47.60
C MET A 743 10.76 8.55 48.67
N GLY A 744 10.49 7.33 49.13
CA GLY A 744 11.31 6.72 50.16
C GLY A 744 10.94 5.28 50.56
N MET A 745 10.77 4.35 49.61
CA MET A 745 11.10 2.92 49.83
C MET A 745 10.92 2.04 48.57
N LEU A 746 12.07 1.59 48.05
CA LEU A 746 12.39 0.26 47.48
C LEU A 746 11.44 -0.48 46.51
N ASN A 747 12.02 -0.73 45.33
CA ASN A 747 11.94 -1.96 44.52
C ASN A 747 11.29 -3.18 45.21
N SER A 748 10.14 -3.65 44.69
CA SER A 748 9.92 -5.06 44.30
C SER A 748 8.51 -5.27 43.74
N LYS A 749 8.41 -6.17 42.75
CA LYS A 749 7.19 -6.85 42.26
C LYS A 749 6.24 -6.06 41.36
N LEU A 750 6.42 -6.31 40.07
CA LEU A 750 5.40 -6.24 39.01
C LEU A 750 4.14 -7.02 39.44
N ARG A 751 3.06 -6.32 39.81
CA ARG A 751 1.77 -6.93 40.14
C ARG A 751 0.65 -6.35 39.28
N LYS A 752 0.11 -7.22 38.42
CA LYS A 752 -1.21 -7.13 37.78
C LYS A 752 -2.28 -6.70 38.80
N VAL A 753 -3.13 -5.75 38.41
CA VAL A 753 -4.42 -5.40 39.03
C VAL A 753 -5.36 -5.21 37.83
N ARG A 754 -6.20 -6.16 37.40
CA ARG A 754 -7.42 -6.75 38.00
C ARG A 754 -8.35 -5.69 38.60
N PHE A 755 -9.29 -5.20 37.78
CA PHE A 755 -10.53 -4.60 38.25
C PHE A 755 -11.68 -5.46 37.73
N GLU A 756 -12.11 -6.40 38.59
CA GLU A 756 -13.42 -7.05 38.52
C GLU A 756 -14.38 -6.22 39.37
N SER A 757 -15.54 -5.89 38.82
CA SER A 757 -16.73 -5.64 39.63
C SER A 757 -17.94 -6.27 38.95
N SER A 758 -18.36 -7.40 39.53
CA SER A 758 -19.74 -7.88 39.70
C SER A 758 -20.62 -8.09 38.46
N ILE A 759 -20.51 -9.28 37.87
CA ILE A 759 -21.67 -10.07 37.40
C ILE A 759 -21.45 -11.52 37.89
N GLN A 760 -21.91 -11.82 39.10
CA GLN A 760 -22.10 -13.21 39.55
C GLN A 760 -23.56 -13.57 39.32
N ASN A 761 -23.82 -14.34 38.25
CA ASN A 761 -24.87 -15.37 38.10
C ASN A 761 -25.16 -15.71 36.63
N SER A 762 -24.11 -15.94 35.83
CA SER A 762 -24.23 -16.56 34.50
C SER A 762 -23.07 -17.49 34.13
N ASP A 763 -22.28 -17.95 35.11
CA ASP A 763 -21.06 -18.73 34.85
C ASP A 763 -21.29 -20.24 34.59
N PHE A 764 -22.54 -20.69 34.62
CA PHE A 764 -22.87 -22.10 34.34
C PHE A 764 -23.27 -22.39 32.87
N SER A 765 -23.44 -21.38 32.01
CA SER A 765 -23.78 -21.59 30.58
C SER A 765 -22.67 -21.22 29.59
N VAL A 766 -21.56 -20.61 30.05
CA VAL A 766 -20.52 -20.04 29.16
C VAL A 766 -19.46 -21.06 28.74
N LYS A 767 -19.25 -22.14 29.49
CA LYS A 767 -18.23 -23.16 29.15
C LYS A 767 -18.61 -24.11 28.01
N ASN A 768 -19.88 -24.14 27.58
CA ASN A 768 -20.34 -25.02 26.50
C ASN A 768 -20.39 -24.35 25.10
N VAL A 769 -19.93 -23.09 24.97
CA VAL A 769 -19.93 -22.36 23.68
C VAL A 769 -18.59 -22.50 22.91
N TYR A 770 -17.50 -22.92 23.56
CA TYR A 770 -16.16 -22.95 22.96
C TYR A 770 -15.90 -24.03 21.90
N ASN A 771 -16.86 -24.94 21.64
CA ASN A 771 -16.65 -26.05 20.71
C ASN A 771 -17.42 -25.94 19.39
N LYS A 772 -18.16 -24.85 19.15
CA LYS A 772 -18.84 -24.65 17.85
C LYS A 772 -18.14 -23.53 17.08
N PRO A 773 -17.60 -23.81 15.87
CA PRO A 773 -16.96 -22.77 15.06
C PRO A 773 -17.97 -21.66 14.76
N THR A 774 -17.52 -20.41 14.83
CA THR A 774 -18.36 -19.23 14.59
C THR A 774 -18.92 -19.28 13.17
N ARG A 775 -20.05 -18.59 12.94
CA ARG A 775 -20.65 -18.50 11.59
C ARG A 775 -19.62 -17.97 10.57
N TYR A 776 -18.82 -16.99 11.00
CA TYR A 776 -17.72 -16.43 10.22
C TYR A 776 -16.66 -17.48 9.86
N GLN A 777 -16.16 -18.26 10.83
CA GLN A 777 -15.18 -19.33 10.58
C GLN A 777 -15.70 -20.38 9.59
N LYS A 778 -16.99 -20.74 9.66
CA LYS A 778 -17.61 -21.66 8.70
C LYS A 778 -17.62 -21.08 7.28
N ILE A 779 -17.96 -19.79 7.14
CA ILE A 779 -17.93 -19.08 5.85
C ILE A 779 -16.51 -19.07 5.30
N MET A 780 -15.52 -18.68 6.10
CA MET A 780 -14.12 -18.62 5.67
C MET A 780 -13.60 -19.99 5.25
N LYS A 781 -13.89 -21.05 6.01
CA LYS A 781 -13.52 -22.42 5.63
C LYS A 781 -14.12 -22.85 4.28
N ARG A 782 -15.37 -22.47 3.99
CA ARG A 782 -16.00 -22.74 2.68
C ARG A 782 -15.32 -21.99 1.55
N LEU A 783 -15.02 -20.71 1.75
CA LEU A 783 -14.37 -19.86 0.74
C LEU A 783 -12.96 -20.33 0.42
N ILE A 784 -12.15 -20.62 1.44
CA ILE A 784 -10.79 -21.13 1.24
C ILE A 784 -10.80 -22.50 0.59
N LYS A 785 -11.74 -23.38 0.96
CA LYS A 785 -11.90 -24.66 0.25
C LYS A 785 -12.20 -24.44 -1.24
N ARG A 786 -13.09 -23.52 -1.59
CA ARG A 786 -13.37 -23.19 -3.00
C ARG A 786 -12.14 -22.59 -3.69
N TYR A 787 -11.37 -21.75 -3.00
CA TYR A 787 -10.16 -21.13 -3.52
C TYR A 787 -9.10 -22.15 -3.85
N VAL A 788 -8.78 -23.06 -2.91
CA VAL A 788 -7.79 -24.12 -3.12
C VAL A 788 -8.21 -25.03 -4.28
N LEU A 789 -9.49 -25.46 -4.31
CA LEU A 789 -9.98 -26.31 -5.40
C LEU A 789 -9.91 -25.61 -6.76
N LYS A 790 -10.26 -24.32 -6.82
CA LYS A 790 -10.13 -23.55 -8.06
C LYS A 790 -8.65 -23.41 -8.47
N ALA A 791 -7.76 -23.09 -7.55
CA ALA A 791 -6.34 -22.93 -7.82
C ALA A 791 -5.69 -24.25 -8.31
N GLN A 792 -6.13 -25.39 -7.77
CA GLN A 792 -5.70 -26.72 -8.26
C GLN A 792 -6.18 -26.98 -9.69
N VAL A 793 -7.46 -26.71 -9.98
CA VAL A 793 -8.02 -26.87 -11.33
C VAL A 793 -7.37 -25.92 -12.33
N ASP A 794 -7.13 -24.66 -11.95
CA ASP A 794 -6.45 -23.68 -12.81
C ASP A 794 -5.02 -24.16 -13.12
N ARG A 795 -4.31 -24.74 -12.15
CA ARG A 795 -2.98 -25.34 -12.35
C ARG A 795 -2.99 -26.58 -13.25
N GLU A 796 -4.00 -27.44 -13.12
CA GLU A 796 -4.15 -28.63 -14.00
C GLU A 796 -4.46 -28.26 -15.45
N ASN A 797 -5.04 -27.08 -15.69
CA ASN A 797 -5.30 -26.57 -17.04
C ASN A 797 -4.08 -25.87 -17.66
N ASP A 798 -3.06 -25.52 -16.86
CA ASP A 798 -1.81 -24.96 -17.36
C ASP A 798 -0.95 -26.05 -18.02
N GLU A 799 -0.23 -25.69 -19.08
CA GLU A 799 0.38 -26.57 -20.09
C GLU A 799 1.11 -27.84 -19.58
N VAL A 800 0.96 -28.94 -20.34
CA VAL A 800 1.68 -30.22 -20.15
C VAL A 800 3.19 -29.99 -20.17
N ASN A 801 3.87 -30.34 -19.09
CA ASN A 801 5.31 -30.12 -18.94
C ASN A 801 6.11 -31.23 -19.65
N GLU A 802 7.26 -30.90 -20.25
CA GLU A 802 8.22 -31.90 -20.77
C GLU A 802 8.66 -32.89 -19.67
N GLY A 803 8.56 -32.48 -18.40
CA GLY A 803 8.74 -33.33 -17.23
C GLY A 803 7.74 -34.49 -17.15
N GLU A 804 6.45 -34.25 -17.38
CA GLU A 804 5.38 -35.26 -17.31
C GLU A 804 5.53 -36.30 -18.45
N LEU A 805 6.00 -35.85 -19.62
CA LEU A 805 6.35 -36.77 -20.72
C LEU A 805 7.54 -37.68 -20.37
N LYS A 806 8.53 -37.17 -19.63
CA LYS A 806 9.67 -37.97 -19.16
C LYS A 806 9.26 -38.94 -18.06
N GLU A 807 8.36 -38.53 -17.18
CA GLU A 807 7.73 -39.38 -16.15
C GLU A 807 7.01 -40.57 -16.79
N ILE A 808 6.07 -40.32 -17.72
CA ILE A 808 5.34 -41.39 -18.42
C ILE A 808 6.31 -42.37 -19.11
N LYS A 809 7.39 -41.86 -19.72
CA LYS A 809 8.40 -42.72 -20.34
C LYS A 809 9.11 -43.63 -19.33
N GLN A 810 9.38 -43.11 -18.14
CA GLN A 810 10.05 -43.87 -17.08
C GLN A 810 9.11 -44.87 -16.41
N ASP A 811 7.84 -44.52 -16.20
CA ASP A 811 6.82 -45.46 -15.70
C ASP A 811 6.62 -46.65 -16.64
N ILE A 812 6.57 -46.40 -17.96
CA ILE A 812 6.53 -47.46 -18.96
C ILE A 812 7.79 -48.35 -18.87
N SER A 813 8.94 -47.76 -18.57
CA SER A 813 10.20 -48.49 -18.46
C SER A 813 10.25 -49.35 -17.19
N SER A 814 9.79 -48.82 -16.05
CA SER A 814 9.65 -49.55 -14.79
C SER A 814 8.67 -50.73 -14.94
N LEU A 815 7.47 -50.47 -15.47
CA LEU A 815 6.44 -51.49 -15.74
C LEU A 815 6.98 -52.60 -16.64
N ARG A 816 7.77 -52.26 -17.66
CA ARG A 816 8.42 -53.24 -18.54
C ARG A 816 9.32 -54.18 -17.75
N TYR A 817 10.11 -53.68 -16.80
CA TYR A 817 11.01 -54.52 -16.01
C TYR A 817 10.24 -55.42 -15.03
N GLU A 818 9.17 -54.92 -14.43
CA GLU A 818 8.32 -55.70 -13.53
C GLU A 818 7.67 -56.88 -14.25
N LEU A 819 7.07 -56.65 -15.42
CA LEU A 819 6.46 -57.70 -16.24
C LEU A 819 7.47 -58.75 -16.72
N LEU A 820 8.69 -58.31 -17.05
CA LEU A 820 9.76 -59.24 -17.45
C LEU A 820 10.22 -60.12 -16.28
N GLU A 821 10.21 -59.59 -15.06
CA GLU A 821 10.56 -60.35 -13.87
C GLU A 821 9.45 -61.31 -13.45
N GLU A 822 8.19 -60.89 -13.47
CA GLU A 822 7.06 -61.79 -13.20
C GLU A 822 7.09 -62.98 -14.16
N LYS A 823 7.36 -62.71 -15.44
CA LYS A 823 7.60 -63.76 -16.43
C LYS A 823 8.81 -64.64 -16.07
N SER A 824 9.93 -64.05 -15.66
CA SER A 824 11.14 -64.79 -15.31
C SER A 824 10.89 -65.74 -14.12
N GLN A 825 10.22 -65.25 -13.07
CA GLN A 825 9.83 -66.01 -11.88
C GLN A 825 8.85 -67.12 -12.23
N ALA A 826 7.80 -66.83 -12.99
CA ALA A 826 6.84 -67.84 -13.44
C ALA A 826 7.52 -68.95 -14.28
N THR A 827 8.48 -68.59 -15.14
CA THR A 827 9.26 -69.59 -15.88
C THR A 827 10.22 -70.38 -15.00
N GLY A 828 10.81 -69.76 -13.97
CA GLY A 828 11.67 -70.42 -12.99
C GLY A 828 10.90 -71.40 -12.11
N GLU A 829 9.72 -71.01 -11.64
CA GLU A 829 8.79 -71.89 -10.92
C GLU A 829 8.34 -73.04 -11.80
N LEU A 830 7.96 -72.78 -13.05
CA LEU A 830 7.61 -73.82 -14.02
C LEU A 830 8.77 -74.80 -14.25
N ALA A 831 10.00 -74.30 -14.40
CA ALA A 831 11.19 -75.13 -14.53
C ALA A 831 11.45 -75.97 -13.26
N SER A 832 11.27 -75.39 -12.07
CA SER A 832 11.40 -76.10 -10.80
C SER A 832 10.34 -77.20 -10.63
N LEU A 833 9.10 -76.94 -11.08
CA LEU A 833 8.00 -77.91 -11.08
C LEU A 833 8.26 -79.04 -12.07
N ILE A 834 8.79 -78.73 -13.26
CA ILE A 834 9.22 -79.72 -14.26
C ILE A 834 10.35 -80.58 -13.68
N GLN A 835 11.34 -79.98 -13.02
CA GLN A 835 12.44 -80.69 -12.37
C GLN A 835 11.93 -81.60 -11.25
N GLN A 836 11.04 -81.11 -10.39
CA GLN A 836 10.43 -81.91 -9.31
C GLN A 836 9.55 -83.05 -9.83
N LEU A 837 8.83 -82.84 -10.93
CA LEU A 837 8.08 -83.90 -11.62
C LEU A 837 9.05 -84.94 -12.20
N SER A 838 10.11 -84.49 -12.88
CA SER A 838 11.16 -85.36 -13.42
C SER A 838 11.82 -86.21 -12.33
N ASP A 839 12.19 -85.61 -11.19
CA ASP A 839 12.77 -86.31 -10.04
C ASP A 839 11.78 -87.28 -9.39
N LYS A 840 10.47 -86.97 -9.38
CA LYS A 840 9.43 -87.90 -8.92
C LYS A 840 9.27 -89.09 -9.86
N PHE A 841 9.30 -88.89 -11.18
CA PHE A 841 9.24 -89.97 -12.17
C PHE A 841 10.54 -90.80 -12.20
N GLY A 842 11.70 -90.17 -12.01
CA GLY A 842 12.98 -90.86 -11.87
C GLY A 842 13.05 -91.74 -10.61
N LYS A 843 12.43 -91.30 -9.50
CA LYS A 843 12.29 -92.10 -8.28
C LYS A 843 11.24 -93.21 -8.39
N SER A 844 10.23 -93.10 -9.27
CA SER A 844 9.30 -94.21 -9.52
C SER A 844 9.90 -95.30 -10.42
N LEU A 845 10.79 -94.96 -11.36
CA LEU A 845 11.47 -95.98 -12.18
C LEU A 845 12.51 -96.80 -11.38
N ASN A 846 13.15 -96.23 -10.36
CA ASN A 846 14.10 -96.94 -9.50
C ASN A 846 13.45 -97.80 -8.39
N LYS A 847 12.12 -97.98 -8.40
CA LYS A 847 11.42 -98.91 -7.50
C LYS A 847 11.00 -100.24 -8.15
N ASP A 848 11.17 -100.37 -9.47
CA ASP A 848 10.83 -101.58 -10.25
C ASP A 848 12.07 -102.25 -10.89
N ILE A 849 13.25 -102.09 -10.29
CA ILE A 849 14.44 -102.96 -10.45
C ILE A 849 14.83 -103.44 -9.06
#